data_AF-A0A7X7RFC0-F1
#
_entry.id   AF-A0A7X7RFC0-F1
#
_cell.length_a   1.000
_cell.length_b   1.000
_cell.length_c   1.000
_cell.angle_alpha   90.00
_cell.angle_beta   90.00
_cell.angle_gamma   90.00
#
_symmetry.space_group_name_H-M   'P 1'
#
loop_
_entity.id
_entity.type
_entity.pdbx_description
1 polymer ?
#
loop_
_entity_poly.entity_id
_entity_poly.type
_entity_poly.pdbx_seq_one_letter_code
_entity_poly.pdbx_strand_id
1 'polypeptide(L)'
;MPDFVLARDGKAEAVIVVHGGVTNGVRYAANELAEFLGRISGAKFMVADKPVPGYRTILVGTPYKPANPEELCVRVKDANTLEVTGDRSRGTLYAAYDLLEHFGVVFCARDYDHVPRTNRLAIAGDYKKVDWPFMYLQRHTWSDTGWNDFAFNHKLRSHISQAIATKAGYPDLAEDYPHRYNHAVTTQWVRNRDFGKTHPEWYAWVRATDSRNMNWVCISNEEMWAQLLKEIGENLAKNPETRELSVAIGDCAHYCDCDKCMEKVREYLDPDGSEVLSVQCYLLANRVARTFGKQYPNCRFNFLPYGDRQPANPNLKLEPNVSGASAELWRNHCLPADCNERSAVSLAQFCRNVAPGNGTYVWEYLANFRDWMIPFPNAYIMAQSFRYYKRINVRGIGTQMQFCGMGDLSEMKLYLHGKLAWNPDLDVEELITTYCKANFGPGWKGVKEYVDLLEHARLRQRWTWYGCYVPDTSHFITDEDAVKMYRALENAVRATSRDPVYGPRCRRAQIAGLSLGIWRYQDMLGAAEKLKFKMPESLEALWYNWKSAIDDSANNRYHKWFAEGGVDYGKRVTQMFGTEFQPTNRTPRQAVLRITAKDMTGGKRMTRQKDKDGTEYCQFKVALQGEPEKIWMNTGFAEIGYTATEKEAGDCYVFATLRVGATVDVDPASAYVGIYQTWFPNGFGVKGRMEIANQAIVGRKGVDGWQTICLGKRRINPESRIWVMPGILHPVDYVDVKEFTFVDPRLIEGGVADTKDEKAQAHSIFVGCDKFDRDRNVRIEQDRIDNFKYARLATFDTNAPVNAVSWTVKPAEAGDWDAYLKVRIGAAFALDQNAAMASVTIPSKCCTDCGAVQTPARAHVSGSLGDEAWQLVSLGRVTLAEGMKVNLVPRAGTNDVPHYADLHSVILLNPGYLAKTQPALPEPASK
;
A
#
# COMPACT_ATOMS: atom_id res chain seq x y z
N MET A 1 -10.62 -43.00 -13.14
CA MET A 1 -10.79 -44.06 -12.11
C MET A 1 -12.07 -43.79 -11.34
N PRO A 2 -12.76 -44.78 -10.72
CA PRO A 2 -13.93 -44.49 -9.89
C PRO A 2 -13.55 -43.59 -8.71
N ASP A 3 -14.44 -42.71 -8.28
CA ASP A 3 -14.20 -41.82 -7.14
C ASP A 3 -13.77 -42.59 -5.88
N PHE A 4 -12.83 -42.01 -5.14
CA PHE A 4 -12.56 -42.40 -3.77
C PHE A 4 -13.64 -41.77 -2.87
N VAL A 5 -14.59 -42.57 -2.40
CA VAL A 5 -15.68 -42.09 -1.51
C VAL A 5 -15.22 -42.16 -0.06
N LEU A 6 -15.27 -41.02 0.63
CA LEU A 6 -14.88 -40.86 2.04
C LEU A 6 -16.09 -41.10 2.96
N ALA A 7 -17.26 -40.60 2.58
CA ALA A 7 -18.51 -40.79 3.32
C ALA A 7 -19.74 -40.68 2.42
N ARG A 8 -20.83 -41.34 2.83
CA ARG A 8 -22.14 -41.29 2.16
C ARG A 8 -23.26 -41.40 3.19
N ASP A 9 -24.32 -40.60 3.02
CA ASP A 9 -25.55 -40.64 3.82
C ASP A 9 -25.27 -40.60 5.33
N GLY A 10 -24.34 -39.73 5.76
CA GLY A 10 -23.95 -39.58 7.16
C GLY A 10 -23.11 -40.74 7.72
N LYS A 11 -22.60 -41.64 6.88
CA LYS A 11 -21.74 -42.77 7.28
C LYS A 11 -20.37 -42.66 6.64
N ALA A 12 -19.31 -42.83 7.44
CA ALA A 12 -17.95 -42.87 6.92
C ALA A 12 -17.71 -44.18 6.18
N GLU A 13 -17.16 -44.11 4.96
CA GLU A 13 -16.66 -45.25 4.18
C GLU A 13 -15.13 -45.37 4.26
N ALA A 14 -14.47 -44.37 4.84
CA ALA A 14 -13.03 -44.33 5.06
C ALA A 14 -12.68 -44.06 6.53
N VAL A 15 -11.53 -44.59 6.96
CA VAL A 15 -10.90 -44.35 8.27
C VAL A 15 -9.64 -43.54 8.06
N ILE A 16 -9.38 -42.60 8.97
CA ILE A 16 -8.15 -41.80 8.98
C ILE A 16 -7.10 -42.57 9.77
N VAL A 17 -5.98 -42.88 9.13
CA VAL A 17 -4.90 -43.67 9.72
C VAL A 17 -3.66 -42.82 9.85
N VAL A 18 -3.15 -42.66 11.07
CA VAL A 18 -1.89 -41.94 11.33
C VAL A 18 -0.73 -42.88 11.05
N HIS A 19 0.10 -42.54 10.07
CA HIS A 19 1.26 -43.37 9.72
C HIS A 19 2.20 -43.52 10.93
N GLY A 20 2.56 -44.76 11.26
CA GLY A 20 3.42 -45.07 12.40
C GLY A 20 2.80 -44.84 13.78
N GLY A 21 1.51 -44.43 13.87
CA GLY A 21 0.83 -44.19 15.14
C GLY A 21 1.39 -43.02 15.96
N VAL A 22 2.17 -42.11 15.36
CA VAL A 22 2.79 -40.97 16.04
C VAL A 22 1.75 -40.06 16.71
N THR A 23 2.13 -39.36 17.78
CA THR A 23 1.24 -38.47 18.56
C THR A 23 1.56 -36.98 18.38
N ASN A 24 2.44 -36.66 17.43
CA ASN A 24 2.93 -35.31 17.15
C ASN A 24 1.97 -34.52 16.23
N GLY A 25 2.47 -33.47 15.55
CA GLY A 25 1.69 -32.65 14.61
C GLY A 25 0.97 -33.41 13.49
N VAL A 26 1.43 -34.61 13.12
CA VAL A 26 0.71 -35.48 12.16
C VAL A 26 -0.63 -35.96 12.73
N ARG A 27 -0.68 -36.27 14.03
CA ARG A 27 -1.95 -36.64 14.69
C ARG A 27 -2.89 -35.45 14.82
N TYR A 28 -2.34 -34.26 15.06
CA TYR A 28 -3.13 -33.02 15.01
C TYR A 28 -3.81 -32.87 13.63
N ALA A 29 -3.06 -33.04 12.53
CA ALA A 29 -3.60 -33.01 11.18
C ALA A 29 -4.70 -34.07 10.94
N ALA A 30 -4.51 -35.30 11.44
CA ALA A 30 -5.52 -36.36 11.34
C ALA A 30 -6.80 -36.03 12.12
N ASN A 31 -6.69 -35.39 13.28
CA ASN A 31 -7.83 -34.97 14.09
C ASN A 31 -8.59 -33.81 13.42
N GLU A 32 -7.89 -32.82 12.85
CA GLU A 32 -8.50 -31.75 12.06
C GLU A 32 -9.29 -32.34 10.88
N LEU A 33 -8.70 -33.28 10.12
CA LEU A 33 -9.42 -33.98 9.06
C LEU A 33 -10.67 -34.68 9.58
N ALA A 34 -10.58 -35.42 10.69
CA ALA A 34 -11.71 -36.15 11.25
C ALA A 34 -12.86 -35.20 11.62
N GLU A 35 -12.54 -34.07 12.26
CA GLU A 35 -13.51 -33.05 12.64
C GLU A 35 -14.19 -32.44 11.40
N PHE A 36 -13.41 -31.91 10.47
CA PHE A 36 -13.96 -31.18 9.33
C PHE A 36 -14.67 -32.10 8.34
N LEU A 37 -14.13 -33.27 8.01
CA LEU A 37 -14.82 -34.24 7.16
C LEU A 37 -16.14 -34.69 7.79
N GLY A 38 -16.18 -34.80 9.12
CA GLY A 38 -17.41 -35.08 9.86
C GLY A 38 -18.42 -33.95 9.79
N ARG A 39 -17.98 -32.69 9.94
CA ARG A 39 -18.83 -31.50 9.75
C ARG A 39 -19.37 -31.38 8.32
N ILE A 40 -18.58 -31.77 7.32
CA ILE A 40 -18.96 -31.75 5.90
C ILE A 40 -20.03 -32.81 5.59
N SER A 41 -19.83 -34.04 6.06
CA SER A 41 -20.64 -35.20 5.66
C SER A 41 -21.75 -35.58 6.63
N GLY A 42 -21.69 -35.09 7.87
CA GLY A 42 -22.49 -35.59 8.99
C GLY A 42 -22.01 -36.93 9.55
N ALA A 43 -20.96 -37.54 8.99
CA ALA A 43 -20.40 -38.80 9.46
C ALA A 43 -19.43 -38.61 10.63
N LYS A 44 -19.21 -39.68 11.40
CA LYS A 44 -18.12 -39.74 12.39
C LYS A 44 -16.92 -40.47 11.78
N PHE A 45 -15.84 -39.74 11.54
CA PHE A 45 -14.58 -40.33 11.09
C PHE A 45 -13.76 -40.83 12.28
N MET A 46 -13.26 -42.05 12.18
CA MET A 46 -12.35 -42.63 13.16
C MET A 46 -10.91 -42.23 12.83
N VAL A 47 -10.13 -41.87 13.85
CA VAL A 47 -8.67 -41.75 13.77
C VAL A 47 -8.06 -43.00 14.41
N ALA A 48 -7.29 -43.76 13.65
CA ALA A 48 -6.69 -45.03 14.06
C ALA A 48 -5.18 -45.06 13.78
N ASP A 49 -4.47 -46.00 14.42
CA ASP A 49 -3.02 -46.17 14.23
C ASP A 49 -2.69 -47.18 13.12
N LYS A 50 -3.68 -47.95 12.66
CA LYS A 50 -3.57 -48.98 11.62
C LYS A 50 -4.84 -49.01 10.76
N PRO A 51 -4.76 -49.47 9.50
CA PRO A 51 -5.93 -49.69 8.66
C PRO A 51 -6.97 -50.58 9.35
N VAL A 52 -8.26 -50.25 9.15
CA VAL A 52 -9.39 -50.98 9.74
C VAL A 52 -10.07 -51.80 8.64
N PRO A 53 -10.22 -53.13 8.80
CA PRO A 53 -10.88 -53.98 7.81
C PRO A 53 -12.28 -53.46 7.45
N GLY A 54 -12.60 -53.47 6.16
CA GLY A 54 -13.91 -53.02 5.64
C GLY A 54 -14.01 -51.52 5.34
N TYR A 55 -12.98 -50.72 5.67
CA TYR A 55 -12.92 -49.30 5.35
C TYR A 55 -11.81 -48.99 4.35
N ARG A 56 -12.03 -47.96 3.52
CA ARG A 56 -10.92 -47.30 2.81
C ARG A 56 -10.02 -46.55 3.80
N THR A 57 -8.80 -46.25 3.40
CA THR A 57 -7.82 -45.58 4.26
C THR A 57 -7.50 -44.17 3.76
N ILE A 58 -7.65 -43.18 4.63
CA ILE A 58 -7.03 -41.85 4.49
C ILE A 58 -5.75 -41.88 5.31
N LEU A 59 -4.62 -42.13 4.66
CA LEU A 59 -3.33 -42.34 5.31
C LEU A 59 -2.60 -41.00 5.48
N VAL A 60 -2.38 -40.59 6.72
CA VAL A 60 -1.86 -39.27 7.07
C VAL A 60 -0.39 -39.36 7.52
N GLY A 61 0.48 -38.55 6.93
CA GLY A 61 1.89 -38.42 7.32
C GLY A 61 2.80 -39.58 6.88
N THR A 62 2.54 -40.19 5.72
CA THR A 62 3.44 -41.19 5.15
C THR A 62 4.81 -40.59 4.82
N PRO A 63 5.91 -41.38 4.83
CA PRO A 63 7.22 -40.87 4.45
C PRO A 63 7.17 -40.21 3.08
N TYR A 64 7.58 -38.96 3.03
CA TYR A 64 7.56 -38.12 1.84
C TYR A 64 8.93 -37.51 1.63
N LYS A 65 9.42 -37.55 0.39
CA LYS A 65 10.66 -36.89 -0.01
C LYS A 65 10.28 -35.61 -0.76
N PRO A 66 10.27 -34.45 -0.09
CA PRO A 66 9.85 -33.21 -0.72
C PRO A 66 10.90 -32.73 -1.75
N ALA A 67 10.43 -32.16 -2.85
CA ALA A 67 11.29 -31.43 -3.79
C ALA A 67 11.48 -29.97 -3.37
N ASN A 68 10.53 -29.41 -2.61
CA ASN A 68 10.53 -28.02 -2.14
C ASN A 68 10.25 -27.93 -0.63
N PRO A 69 10.71 -26.88 0.07
CA PRO A 69 10.40 -26.68 1.48
C PRO A 69 8.89 -26.55 1.72
N GLU A 70 8.38 -27.21 2.76
CA GLU A 70 6.95 -27.21 3.14
C GLU A 70 6.00 -27.74 2.05
N GLU A 71 6.51 -28.52 1.10
CA GLU A 71 5.71 -29.15 0.06
C GLU A 71 4.62 -30.04 0.66
N LEU A 72 3.38 -29.86 0.17
CA LEU A 72 2.23 -30.69 0.52
C LEU A 72 1.95 -31.68 -0.62
N CYS A 73 1.34 -32.82 -0.27
CA CYS A 73 0.95 -33.85 -1.22
C CYS A 73 -0.36 -34.51 -0.78
N VAL A 74 -1.37 -34.44 -1.65
CA VAL A 74 -2.62 -35.18 -1.51
C VAL A 74 -2.82 -36.01 -2.76
N ARG A 75 -2.92 -37.33 -2.63
CA ARG A 75 -3.08 -38.22 -3.79
C ARG A 75 -3.86 -39.48 -3.47
N VAL A 76 -4.74 -39.88 -4.39
CA VAL A 76 -5.28 -41.25 -4.39
C VAL A 76 -4.18 -42.16 -4.92
N LYS A 77 -3.64 -43.01 -4.04
CA LYS A 77 -2.56 -43.94 -4.37
C LYS A 77 -3.08 -45.18 -5.09
N ASP A 78 -4.24 -45.67 -4.64
CA ASP A 78 -4.95 -46.82 -5.20
C ASP A 78 -6.43 -46.73 -4.79
N ALA A 79 -7.24 -47.70 -5.23
CA ALA A 79 -8.69 -47.73 -5.00
C ALA A 79 -9.11 -47.71 -3.51
N ASN A 80 -8.19 -48.03 -2.60
CA ASN A 80 -8.43 -48.14 -1.16
C ASN A 80 -7.62 -47.14 -0.32
N THR A 81 -6.69 -46.37 -0.91
CA THR A 81 -5.79 -45.48 -0.17
C THR A 81 -5.75 -44.06 -0.75
N LEU A 82 -6.15 -43.08 0.07
CA LEU A 82 -5.88 -41.66 -0.12
C LEU A 82 -4.73 -41.26 0.81
N GLU A 83 -3.61 -40.80 0.26
CA GLU A 83 -2.48 -40.30 1.03
C GLU A 83 -2.58 -38.78 1.21
N VAL A 84 -2.43 -38.32 2.46
CA VAL A 84 -2.32 -36.91 2.86
C VAL A 84 -1.00 -36.75 3.60
N THR A 85 0.01 -36.18 2.94
CA THR A 85 1.38 -36.10 3.48
C THR A 85 2.10 -34.86 2.97
N GLY A 86 3.30 -34.58 3.47
CA GLY A 86 4.12 -33.48 3.01
C GLY A 86 5.47 -33.43 3.70
N ASP A 87 6.19 -32.33 3.52
CA ASP A 87 7.44 -32.04 4.20
C ASP A 87 7.21 -31.91 5.72
N ARG A 88 7.65 -32.92 6.48
CA ARG A 88 7.50 -33.02 7.94
C ARG A 88 6.03 -32.93 8.39
N SER A 89 5.81 -32.71 9.68
CA SER A 89 4.48 -32.57 10.26
C SER A 89 3.72 -31.35 9.73
N ARG A 90 4.42 -30.24 9.47
CA ARG A 90 3.80 -28.98 9.04
C ARG A 90 3.28 -29.06 7.59
N GLY A 91 4.07 -29.62 6.66
CA GLY A 91 3.60 -29.91 5.29
C GLY A 91 2.44 -30.90 5.27
N THR A 92 2.44 -31.89 6.17
CA THR A 92 1.30 -32.82 6.34
C THR A 92 0.03 -32.11 6.82
N LEU A 93 0.14 -31.20 7.79
CA LEU A 93 -0.98 -30.38 8.26
C LEU A 93 -1.53 -29.46 7.16
N TYR A 94 -0.64 -28.84 6.38
CA TYR A 94 -1.07 -28.02 5.25
C TYR A 94 -1.70 -28.85 4.12
N ALA A 95 -1.26 -30.09 3.89
CA ALA A 95 -1.93 -31.04 2.99
C ALA A 95 -3.37 -31.36 3.46
N ALA A 96 -3.56 -31.54 4.77
CA ALA A 96 -4.88 -31.73 5.36
C ALA A 96 -5.78 -30.52 5.13
N TYR A 97 -5.32 -29.31 5.44
CA TYR A 97 -6.09 -28.09 5.17
C TYR A 97 -6.35 -27.85 3.69
N ASP A 98 -5.40 -28.14 2.81
CA ASP A 98 -5.58 -28.05 1.37
C ASP A 98 -6.67 -28.98 0.84
N LEU A 99 -6.73 -30.22 1.36
CA LEU A 99 -7.82 -31.16 1.06
C LEU A 99 -9.18 -30.65 1.56
N LEU A 100 -9.22 -30.03 2.74
CA LEU A 100 -10.46 -29.44 3.27
C LEU A 100 -10.93 -28.26 2.43
N GLU A 101 -10.01 -27.41 1.97
CA GLU A 101 -10.30 -26.30 1.06
C GLU A 101 -10.77 -26.81 -0.31
N HIS A 102 -10.22 -27.94 -0.79
CA HIS A 102 -10.73 -28.61 -1.99
C HIS A 102 -12.20 -29.03 -1.85
N PHE A 103 -12.64 -29.42 -0.66
CA PHE A 103 -14.05 -29.70 -0.36
C PHE A 103 -14.90 -28.45 -0.08
N GLY A 104 -14.32 -27.25 -0.21
CA GLY A 104 -15.03 -25.96 -0.07
C GLY A 104 -15.00 -25.35 1.32
N VAL A 105 -14.17 -25.86 2.24
CA VAL A 105 -13.95 -25.19 3.54
C VAL A 105 -13.24 -23.85 3.31
N VAL A 106 -13.66 -22.83 4.06
CA VAL A 106 -12.96 -21.54 4.10
C VAL A 106 -12.67 -21.19 5.56
N PHE A 107 -11.38 -21.08 5.91
CA PHE A 107 -10.95 -20.69 7.24
C PHE A 107 -11.01 -19.17 7.37
N CYS A 108 -12.04 -18.65 8.06
CA CYS A 108 -12.39 -17.23 7.99
C CYS A 108 -11.86 -16.42 9.17
N ALA A 109 -12.02 -16.91 10.40
CA ALA A 109 -11.66 -16.18 11.60
C ALA A 109 -11.36 -17.14 12.75
N ARG A 110 -10.73 -16.64 13.82
CA ARG A 110 -10.44 -17.44 15.03
C ARG A 110 -11.66 -18.13 15.64
N ASP A 111 -12.84 -17.57 15.45
CA ASP A 111 -14.10 -18.05 16.00
C ASP A 111 -15.04 -18.69 14.97
N TYR A 112 -14.63 -18.78 13.70
CA TYR A 112 -15.50 -19.30 12.65
C TYR A 112 -14.77 -19.80 11.41
N ASP A 113 -15.19 -20.98 10.95
CA ASP A 113 -14.85 -21.53 9.64
C ASP A 113 -16.15 -21.84 8.88
N HIS A 114 -16.18 -21.48 7.60
CA HIS A 114 -17.24 -21.93 6.71
C HIS A 114 -16.99 -23.38 6.32
N VAL A 115 -17.95 -24.25 6.60
CA VAL A 115 -17.89 -25.67 6.25
C VAL A 115 -19.13 -26.06 5.46
N PRO A 116 -18.99 -26.42 4.16
CA PRO A 116 -20.12 -26.83 3.34
C PRO A 116 -20.65 -28.19 3.79
N ARG A 117 -21.87 -28.54 3.39
CA ARG A 117 -22.48 -29.83 3.69
C ARG A 117 -22.78 -30.62 2.41
N THR A 118 -22.49 -31.92 2.42
CA THR A 118 -22.85 -32.86 1.35
C THR A 118 -23.21 -34.22 1.93
N ASN A 119 -24.16 -34.92 1.30
CA ASN A 119 -24.49 -36.31 1.65
C ASN A 119 -23.58 -37.33 0.94
N ARG A 120 -22.77 -36.92 -0.04
CA ARG A 120 -21.76 -37.76 -0.69
C ARG A 120 -20.45 -37.00 -0.75
N LEU A 121 -19.51 -37.39 0.13
CA LEU A 121 -18.17 -36.83 0.21
C LEU A 121 -17.20 -37.76 -0.51
N ALA A 122 -16.70 -37.33 -1.66
CA ALA A 122 -15.82 -38.11 -2.52
C ALA A 122 -14.82 -37.22 -3.25
N ILE A 123 -13.69 -37.80 -3.66
CA ILE A 123 -12.66 -37.15 -4.48
C ILE A 123 -12.37 -38.02 -5.71
N ALA A 124 -11.93 -37.41 -6.81
CA ALA A 124 -11.63 -38.14 -8.04
C ALA A 124 -10.62 -39.27 -7.78
N GLY A 125 -10.85 -40.45 -8.36
CA GLY A 125 -10.01 -41.63 -8.09
C GLY A 125 -8.56 -41.55 -8.60
N ASP A 126 -8.26 -40.55 -9.44
CA ASP A 126 -6.94 -40.22 -9.96
C ASP A 126 -6.43 -38.86 -9.42
N TYR A 127 -7.07 -38.32 -8.37
CA TYR A 127 -6.68 -37.04 -7.79
C TYR A 127 -5.23 -37.09 -7.30
N LYS A 128 -4.46 -36.09 -7.72
CA LYS A 128 -3.09 -35.87 -7.26
C LYS A 128 -2.80 -34.38 -7.29
N LYS A 129 -2.47 -33.82 -6.12
CA LYS A 129 -2.00 -32.45 -5.97
C LYS A 129 -0.71 -32.44 -5.17
N VAL A 130 0.27 -31.71 -5.69
CA VAL A 130 1.51 -31.34 -5.00
C VAL A 130 1.63 -29.83 -5.12
N ASP A 131 1.91 -29.15 -4.02
CA ASP A 131 1.98 -27.70 -3.97
C ASP A 131 2.94 -27.25 -2.86
N TRP A 132 3.48 -26.03 -2.94
CA TRP A 132 4.40 -25.48 -1.94
C TRP A 132 4.33 -23.95 -1.93
N PRO A 133 4.66 -23.29 -0.81
CA PRO A 133 4.60 -21.84 -0.73
C PRO A 133 5.77 -21.20 -1.50
N PHE A 134 5.49 -20.08 -2.16
CA PHE A 134 6.55 -19.25 -2.71
C PHE A 134 7.37 -18.56 -1.61
N MET A 135 6.71 -17.99 -0.60
CA MET A 135 7.37 -17.41 0.58
C MET A 135 7.67 -18.49 1.61
N TYR A 136 8.55 -19.43 1.29
CA TYR A 136 8.84 -20.57 2.17
C TYR A 136 9.77 -20.22 3.35
N LEU A 137 10.57 -19.14 3.27
CA LEU A 137 11.49 -18.81 4.35
C LEU A 137 10.76 -18.29 5.58
N GLN A 138 9.72 -17.47 5.42
CA GLN A 138 8.92 -16.96 6.54
C GLN A 138 7.55 -16.47 6.06
N ARG A 139 6.49 -16.76 6.82
CA ARG A 139 5.14 -16.20 6.65
C ARG A 139 4.53 -15.83 8.00
N HIS A 140 5.05 -14.78 8.63
CA HIS A 140 4.64 -14.38 9.97
C HIS A 140 3.79 -13.10 9.93
N THR A 141 2.80 -13.02 10.81
CA THR A 141 1.99 -11.82 11.02
C THR A 141 2.24 -11.28 12.43
N TRP A 142 2.74 -10.05 12.52
CA TRP A 142 2.80 -9.28 13.76
C TRP A 142 1.40 -8.72 14.03
N SER A 143 0.58 -9.52 14.72
CA SER A 143 -0.85 -9.26 14.93
C SER A 143 -1.35 -9.90 16.22
N ASP A 144 -2.57 -9.56 16.64
CA ASP A 144 -3.23 -10.23 17.77
C ASP A 144 -3.33 -11.75 17.54
N THR A 145 -3.81 -12.16 16.36
CA THR A 145 -3.89 -13.56 15.96
C THR A 145 -2.51 -14.22 15.91
N GLY A 146 -1.54 -13.58 15.26
CA GLY A 146 -0.18 -14.09 15.06
C GLY A 146 0.54 -14.41 16.37
N TRP A 147 0.28 -13.64 17.42
CA TRP A 147 0.91 -13.84 18.73
C TRP A 147 0.16 -14.82 19.64
N ASN A 148 -1.15 -15.00 19.45
CA ASN A 148 -1.99 -15.62 20.47
C ASN A 148 -2.77 -16.87 20.02
N ASP A 149 -2.86 -17.19 18.72
CA ASP A 149 -3.73 -18.26 18.24
C ASP A 149 -2.99 -19.36 17.44
N PHE A 150 -2.74 -20.50 18.09
CA PHE A 150 -2.05 -21.64 17.46
C PHE A 150 -2.81 -22.21 16.24
N ALA A 151 -4.12 -22.43 16.39
CA ALA A 151 -4.90 -23.18 15.40
C ALA A 151 -5.17 -22.34 14.16
N PHE A 152 -5.59 -21.09 14.34
CA PHE A 152 -5.94 -20.21 13.23
C PHE A 152 -4.71 -19.78 12.42
N ASN A 153 -3.54 -19.58 13.06
CA ASN A 153 -2.30 -19.37 12.30
C ASN A 153 -2.00 -20.54 11.34
N HIS A 154 -2.17 -21.78 11.79
CA HIS A 154 -1.96 -22.95 10.94
C HIS A 154 -2.98 -23.08 9.82
N LYS A 155 -4.25 -22.76 10.09
CA LYS A 155 -5.31 -22.70 9.05
C LYS A 155 -4.97 -21.68 7.96
N LEU A 156 -4.36 -20.55 8.34
CA LEU A 156 -3.84 -19.53 7.41
C LEU A 156 -2.46 -19.88 6.81
N ARG A 157 -1.88 -21.03 7.18
CA ARG A 157 -0.54 -21.48 6.79
C ARG A 157 0.57 -20.48 7.16
N SER A 158 0.35 -19.72 8.22
CA SER A 158 1.33 -18.83 8.85
C SER A 158 2.31 -19.61 9.72
N HIS A 159 3.55 -19.13 9.80
CA HIS A 159 4.55 -19.65 10.72
C HIS A 159 4.32 -19.12 12.13
N ILE A 160 4.58 -19.95 13.13
CA ILE A 160 4.47 -19.60 14.54
C ILE A 160 5.77 -19.90 15.28
N SER A 161 6.02 -19.14 16.36
CA SER A 161 7.21 -19.36 17.18
C SER A 161 7.17 -20.71 17.91
N GLN A 162 8.37 -21.21 18.26
CA GLN A 162 8.53 -22.41 19.08
C GLN A 162 7.77 -22.33 20.41
N ALA A 163 7.70 -21.15 21.03
CA ALA A 163 7.02 -20.97 22.30
C ALA A 163 5.51 -21.23 22.19
N ILE A 164 4.87 -20.73 21.11
CA ILE A 164 3.43 -20.95 20.87
C ILE A 164 3.16 -22.43 20.58
N ALA A 165 3.98 -23.04 19.71
CA ALA A 165 3.84 -24.44 19.32
C ALA A 165 4.00 -25.40 20.51
N THR A 166 5.02 -25.17 21.36
CA THR A 166 5.26 -25.96 22.58
C THR A 166 4.12 -25.78 23.58
N LYS A 167 3.63 -24.56 23.79
CA LYS A 167 2.49 -24.30 24.68
C LYS A 167 1.22 -25.03 24.20
N ALA A 168 1.04 -25.19 22.90
CA ALA A 168 -0.06 -25.95 22.30
C ALA A 168 0.15 -27.48 22.32
N GLY A 169 1.33 -27.96 22.72
CA GLY A 169 1.65 -29.40 22.77
C GLY A 169 2.16 -29.99 21.46
N TYR A 170 2.45 -29.17 20.44
CA TYR A 170 2.88 -29.62 19.12
C TYR A 170 4.15 -28.88 18.66
N PRO A 171 5.30 -29.08 19.34
CA PRO A 171 6.54 -28.35 19.05
C PRO A 171 7.07 -28.57 17.62
N ASP A 172 6.72 -29.70 16.98
CA ASP A 172 7.09 -30.05 15.61
C ASP A 172 6.26 -29.32 14.52
N LEU A 173 5.31 -28.48 14.94
CA LEU A 173 4.56 -27.56 14.09
C LEU A 173 5.05 -26.10 14.20
N ALA A 174 6.09 -25.83 14.99
CA ALA A 174 6.76 -24.52 15.02
C ALA A 174 7.41 -24.17 13.67
N GLU A 175 7.80 -22.92 13.48
CA GLU A 175 8.79 -22.53 12.46
C GLU A 175 10.08 -23.35 12.58
N ASP A 176 10.81 -23.56 11.47
CA ASP A 176 11.96 -24.47 11.46
C ASP A 176 13.13 -23.98 12.34
N TYR A 177 13.29 -22.66 12.44
CA TYR A 177 14.25 -21.98 13.28
C TYR A 177 13.83 -20.51 13.42
N PRO A 178 14.23 -19.81 14.51
CA PRO A 178 13.87 -18.41 14.69
C PRO A 178 14.59 -17.55 13.65
N HIS A 179 13.83 -16.74 12.92
CA HIS A 179 14.39 -15.77 11.97
C HIS A 179 15.03 -14.59 12.71
N ARG A 180 16.29 -14.27 12.39
CA ARG A 180 17.11 -13.28 13.10
C ARG A 180 17.55 -12.17 12.17
N TYR A 181 16.74 -11.13 12.07
CA TYR A 181 17.09 -9.88 11.37
C TYR A 181 16.68 -8.62 12.18
N ASN A 182 16.37 -8.79 13.47
CA ASN A 182 16.04 -7.69 14.39
C ASN A 182 17.32 -6.92 14.80
N HIS A 183 17.17 -5.70 15.31
CA HIS A 183 18.27 -4.88 15.82
C HIS A 183 19.18 -5.70 16.74
N ALA A 184 20.49 -5.72 16.43
CA ALA A 184 21.43 -6.60 17.13
C ALA A 184 22.79 -5.96 17.45
N VAL A 185 23.39 -5.19 16.54
CA VAL A 185 24.78 -4.70 16.73
C VAL A 185 24.95 -3.95 18.05
N THR A 186 24.07 -2.98 18.35
CA THR A 186 24.16 -2.16 19.56
C THR A 186 23.19 -2.56 20.68
N THR A 187 22.38 -3.60 20.46
CA THR A 187 21.34 -4.06 21.40
C THR A 187 21.61 -5.47 21.95
N GLN A 188 22.37 -6.29 21.22
CA GLN A 188 22.73 -7.66 21.60
C GLN A 188 24.24 -7.86 21.73
N TRP A 189 25.02 -7.29 20.80
CA TRP A 189 26.48 -7.44 20.77
C TRP A 189 27.18 -6.33 21.56
N VAL A 190 27.89 -5.42 20.90
CA VAL A 190 28.55 -4.26 21.51
C VAL A 190 27.49 -3.29 22.04
N ARG A 191 26.83 -3.69 23.14
CA ARG A 191 25.62 -3.04 23.64
C ARG A 191 25.95 -1.63 24.09
N ASN A 192 25.18 -0.67 23.60
CA ASN A 192 25.36 0.73 23.96
C ASN A 192 25.26 0.97 25.47
N ARG A 193 24.42 0.20 26.18
CA ARG A 193 24.29 0.26 27.63
C ARG A 193 25.56 -0.17 28.36
N ASP A 194 26.34 -1.07 27.78
CA ASP A 194 27.51 -1.67 28.42
C ASP A 194 28.79 -0.89 28.08
N PHE A 195 28.96 -0.45 26.82
CA PHE A 195 30.18 0.21 26.36
C PHE A 195 30.02 1.69 25.99
N GLY A 196 28.79 2.21 25.82
CA GLY A 196 28.55 3.57 25.32
C GLY A 196 29.11 4.70 26.20
N LYS A 197 29.33 4.44 27.49
CA LYS A 197 29.95 5.40 28.43
C LYS A 197 31.47 5.33 28.45
N THR A 198 32.05 4.12 28.40
CA THR A 198 33.50 3.91 28.54
C THR A 198 34.23 3.93 27.22
N HIS A 199 33.53 3.60 26.12
CA HIS A 199 34.03 3.57 24.75
C HIS A 199 33.10 4.32 23.79
N PRO A 200 32.79 5.61 24.02
CA PRO A 200 31.92 6.38 23.13
C PRO A 200 32.44 6.44 21.68
N GLU A 201 33.74 6.31 21.47
CA GLU A 201 34.41 6.27 20.17
C GLU A 201 34.11 5.01 19.34
N TRP A 202 33.56 3.95 19.96
CA TRP A 202 33.08 2.76 19.25
C TRP A 202 31.77 3.02 18.50
N TYR A 203 31.03 4.07 18.86
CA TYR A 203 29.72 4.39 18.31
C TYR A 203 29.81 5.46 17.24
N ALA A 204 28.85 5.44 16.32
CA ALA A 204 28.82 6.32 15.16
C ALA A 204 28.84 7.79 15.61
N TRP A 205 29.74 8.60 15.04
CA TRP A 205 29.69 10.05 15.18
C TRP A 205 28.93 10.65 14.01
N VAL A 206 27.95 11.49 14.30
CA VAL A 206 27.11 12.16 13.31
C VAL A 206 27.57 13.60 13.20
N ARG A 207 28.12 13.96 12.03
CA ARG A 207 28.76 15.27 11.80
C ARG A 207 27.76 16.41 11.90
N ALA A 208 26.55 16.19 11.40
CA ALA A 208 25.48 17.20 11.37
C ALA A 208 25.05 17.67 12.78
N THR A 209 25.11 16.78 13.77
CA THR A 209 24.67 17.06 15.15
C THR A 209 25.82 17.11 16.15
N ASP A 210 27.05 16.92 15.68
CA ASP A 210 28.27 16.74 16.49
C ASP A 210 28.06 15.83 17.72
N SER A 211 27.44 14.67 17.50
CA SER A 211 27.04 13.77 18.59
C SER A 211 27.20 12.30 18.23
N ARG A 212 27.20 11.43 19.25
CA ARG A 212 27.28 9.97 19.06
C ARG A 212 25.89 9.37 18.89
N ASN A 213 25.66 8.70 17.76
CA ASN A 213 24.50 7.83 17.57
C ASN A 213 24.80 6.45 18.19
N MET A 214 24.14 6.17 19.32
CA MET A 214 24.29 4.92 20.07
C MET A 214 23.55 3.71 19.45
N ASN A 215 22.88 3.90 18.32
CA ASN A 215 22.18 2.84 17.59
C ASN A 215 23.00 2.30 16.40
N TRP A 216 24.20 2.85 16.16
CA TRP A 216 25.15 2.30 15.19
C TRP A 216 26.61 2.44 15.64
N VAL A 217 27.50 1.67 15.03
CA VAL A 217 28.93 1.60 15.38
C VAL A 217 29.81 2.36 14.40
N CYS A 218 31.01 2.73 14.83
CA CYS A 218 32.07 3.24 13.98
C CYS A 218 32.87 2.07 13.38
N ILE A 219 32.57 1.69 12.13
CA ILE A 219 33.19 0.52 11.48
C ILE A 219 34.69 0.67 11.15
N SER A 220 35.29 1.83 11.43
CA SER A 220 36.74 2.06 11.33
C SER A 220 37.49 1.87 12.65
N ASN A 221 36.79 1.57 13.75
CA ASN A 221 37.39 1.31 15.05
C ASN A 221 37.73 -0.19 15.23
N GLU A 222 39.02 -0.53 15.30
CA GLU A 222 39.47 -1.92 15.40
C GLU A 222 39.28 -2.56 16.79
N GLU A 223 39.25 -1.77 17.87
CA GLU A 223 38.94 -2.28 19.22
C GLU A 223 37.48 -2.70 19.33
N MET A 224 36.57 -1.88 18.77
CA MET A 224 35.15 -2.23 18.63
C MET A 224 35.00 -3.53 17.83
N TRP A 225 35.72 -3.67 16.71
CA TRP A 225 35.72 -4.89 15.91
C TRP A 225 36.17 -6.12 16.70
N ALA A 226 37.26 -6.01 17.47
CA ALA A 226 37.75 -7.10 18.29
C ALA A 226 36.69 -7.56 19.30
N GLN A 227 35.99 -6.62 19.95
CA GLN A 227 34.93 -6.94 20.89
C GLN A 227 33.69 -7.53 20.21
N LEU A 228 33.22 -6.95 19.10
CA LEU A 228 32.07 -7.44 18.33
C LEU A 228 32.29 -8.88 17.85
N LEU A 229 33.46 -9.16 17.26
CA LEU A 229 33.77 -10.50 16.76
C LEU A 229 33.94 -11.49 17.92
N LYS A 230 34.52 -11.07 19.05
CA LYS A 230 34.61 -11.91 20.26
C LYS A 230 33.22 -12.34 20.73
N GLU A 231 32.28 -11.41 20.91
CA GLU A 231 30.94 -11.74 21.41
C GLU A 231 30.14 -12.62 20.45
N ILE A 232 30.22 -12.35 19.14
CA ILE A 232 29.57 -13.19 18.12
C ILE A 232 30.20 -14.60 18.13
N GLY A 233 31.53 -14.69 18.18
CA GLY A 233 32.25 -15.96 18.22
C GLY A 233 31.90 -16.79 19.46
N GLU A 234 31.83 -16.17 20.63
CA GLU A 234 31.39 -16.81 21.87
C GLU A 234 29.93 -17.31 21.79
N ASN A 235 29.05 -16.55 21.14
CA ASN A 235 27.65 -16.96 20.94
C ASN A 235 27.53 -18.16 20.00
N LEU A 236 28.23 -18.14 18.87
CA LEU A 236 28.23 -19.24 17.91
C LEU A 236 28.90 -20.50 18.48
N ALA A 237 29.96 -20.36 19.27
CA ALA A 237 30.59 -21.49 19.95
C ALA A 237 29.65 -22.15 20.97
N LYS A 238 28.82 -21.36 21.66
CA LYS A 238 27.78 -21.85 22.58
C LYS A 238 26.58 -22.45 21.84
N ASN A 239 26.31 -22.01 20.61
CA ASN A 239 25.14 -22.37 19.81
C ASN A 239 25.55 -22.73 18.37
N PRO A 240 26.29 -23.83 18.14
CA PRO A 240 26.86 -24.16 16.83
C PRO A 240 25.81 -24.48 15.76
N GLU A 241 24.59 -24.83 16.16
CA GLU A 241 23.47 -25.14 15.26
C GLU A 241 22.69 -23.90 14.78
N THR A 242 23.11 -22.69 15.18
CA THR A 242 22.48 -21.43 14.75
C THR A 242 22.38 -21.35 13.23
N ARG A 243 21.13 -21.27 12.73
CA ARG A 243 20.83 -21.11 11.29
C ARG A 243 20.89 -19.67 10.82
N GLU A 244 20.54 -18.74 11.70
CA GLU A 244 20.59 -17.31 11.42
C GLU A 244 21.09 -16.52 12.61
N LEU A 245 21.90 -15.50 12.33
CA LEU A 245 22.39 -14.54 13.32
C LEU A 245 22.20 -13.12 12.77
N SER A 246 21.64 -12.24 13.60
CA SER A 246 21.46 -10.84 13.22
C SER A 246 22.70 -10.01 13.50
N VAL A 247 23.11 -9.23 12.51
CA VAL A 247 24.09 -8.14 12.58
C VAL A 247 23.47 -6.82 12.12
N ALA A 248 22.16 -6.69 12.32
CA ALA A 248 21.39 -5.51 11.95
C ALA A 248 21.74 -4.27 12.80
N ILE A 249 21.69 -3.12 12.14
CA ILE A 249 21.66 -1.77 12.74
C ILE A 249 20.51 -1.63 13.74
N GLY A 250 20.67 -0.75 14.73
CA GLY A 250 19.57 -0.36 15.62
C GLY A 250 18.59 0.60 14.94
N ASP A 251 17.49 0.93 15.61
CA ASP A 251 16.48 1.85 15.07
C ASP A 251 17.02 3.29 14.96
N CYS A 252 17.63 3.62 13.81
CA CYS A 252 18.21 4.92 13.53
C CYS A 252 18.37 5.17 12.02
N ALA A 253 18.51 6.44 11.66
CA ALA A 253 18.67 6.88 10.27
C ALA A 253 20.10 7.40 9.96
N HIS A 254 21.05 7.28 10.89
CA HIS A 254 22.38 7.89 10.77
C HIS A 254 23.50 6.87 10.95
N TYR A 255 24.41 6.83 9.98
CA TYR A 255 25.63 6.03 10.02
C TYR A 255 26.79 6.87 10.59
N CYS A 256 28.00 6.32 10.62
CA CYS A 256 29.16 7.05 11.13
C CYS A 256 29.75 7.96 10.05
N ASP A 257 29.92 9.25 10.35
CA ASP A 257 30.42 10.29 9.44
C ASP A 257 31.93 10.58 9.62
N CYS A 258 32.65 9.82 10.46
CA CYS A 258 34.08 10.06 10.66
C CYS A 258 34.86 9.85 9.36
N ASP A 259 35.97 10.58 9.19
CA ASP A 259 36.69 10.62 7.91
C ASP A 259 37.10 9.22 7.42
N LYS A 260 37.54 8.34 8.33
CA LYS A 260 37.90 6.94 8.02
C LYS A 260 36.71 6.08 7.58
N CYS A 261 35.51 6.29 8.13
CA CYS A 261 34.31 5.58 7.68
C CYS A 261 33.87 6.10 6.30
N MET A 262 33.98 7.41 6.08
CA MET A 262 33.65 8.03 4.79
C MET A 262 34.64 7.65 3.69
N GLU A 263 35.93 7.49 4.00
CA GLU A 263 36.93 6.90 3.08
C GLU A 263 36.47 5.52 2.59
N LYS A 264 36.01 4.65 3.50
CA LYS A 264 35.47 3.33 3.13
C LYS A 264 34.23 3.43 2.24
N VAL A 265 33.33 4.41 2.48
CA VAL A 265 32.16 4.63 1.61
C VAL A 265 32.61 5.07 0.21
N ARG A 266 33.62 5.95 0.12
CA ARG A 266 34.18 6.45 -1.16
C ARG A 266 34.91 5.40 -1.97
N GLU A 267 35.37 4.30 -1.37
CA GLU A 267 35.86 3.13 -2.11
C GLU A 267 34.75 2.49 -2.97
N TYR A 268 33.48 2.70 -2.62
CA TYR A 268 32.32 2.09 -3.26
C TYR A 268 31.26 3.12 -3.70
N LEU A 269 31.68 4.24 -4.29
CA LEU A 269 30.74 5.22 -4.89
C LEU A 269 29.77 4.54 -5.85
N ASP A 270 28.50 4.94 -5.80
CA ASP A 270 27.51 4.42 -6.73
C ASP A 270 27.84 4.82 -8.19
N PRO A 271 27.23 4.18 -9.20
CA PRO A 271 27.48 4.51 -10.62
C PRO A 271 27.20 5.98 -10.98
N ASP A 272 26.36 6.68 -10.23
CA ASP A 272 26.08 8.11 -10.39
C ASP A 272 27.02 9.03 -9.58
N GLY A 273 28.01 8.46 -8.89
CA GLY A 273 28.99 9.16 -8.06
C GLY A 273 28.53 9.44 -6.63
N SER A 274 27.33 8.99 -6.22
CA SER A 274 26.79 9.25 -4.88
C SER A 274 27.50 8.43 -3.79
N GLU A 275 27.70 9.03 -2.61
CA GLU A 275 28.14 8.30 -1.41
C GLU A 275 26.93 7.67 -0.70
N VAL A 276 26.79 6.35 -0.78
CA VAL A 276 25.69 5.61 -0.14
C VAL A 276 26.13 5.08 1.23
N LEU A 277 25.65 5.71 2.31
CA LEU A 277 26.12 5.39 3.68
C LEU A 277 25.80 3.95 4.14
N SER A 278 24.76 3.33 3.58
CA SER A 278 24.40 1.94 3.90
C SER A 278 25.48 0.92 3.50
N VAL A 279 26.48 1.30 2.70
CA VAL A 279 27.74 0.54 2.48
C VAL A 279 28.34 0.08 3.81
N GLN A 280 28.23 0.87 4.87
CA GLN A 280 28.75 0.49 6.19
C GLN A 280 28.12 -0.81 6.74
N CYS A 281 26.82 -1.04 6.50
CA CYS A 281 26.15 -2.29 6.89
C CYS A 281 26.66 -3.49 6.09
N TYR A 282 26.92 -3.30 4.79
CA TYR A 282 27.43 -4.36 3.90
C TYR A 282 28.84 -4.76 4.31
N LEU A 283 29.72 -3.78 4.56
CA LEU A 283 31.07 -4.03 5.05
C LEU A 283 31.06 -4.74 6.40
N LEU A 284 30.15 -4.34 7.31
CA LEU A 284 30.04 -4.98 8.60
C LEU A 284 29.62 -6.46 8.46
N ALA A 285 28.52 -6.70 7.74
CA ALA A 285 27.98 -8.04 7.53
C ALA A 285 28.99 -8.96 6.83
N ASN A 286 29.67 -8.46 5.79
CA ASN A 286 30.69 -9.22 5.07
C ASN A 286 31.90 -9.57 5.94
N ARG A 287 32.37 -8.66 6.81
CA ARG A 287 33.50 -8.96 7.72
C ARG A 287 33.13 -10.04 8.73
N VAL A 288 31.93 -9.98 9.31
CA VAL A 288 31.43 -11.05 10.20
C VAL A 288 31.32 -12.37 9.43
N ALA A 289 30.71 -12.36 8.26
CA ALA A 289 30.50 -13.55 7.44
C ALA A 289 31.82 -14.20 6.98
N ARG A 290 32.82 -13.42 6.56
CA ARG A 290 34.17 -13.94 6.24
C ARG A 290 34.87 -14.56 7.45
N THR A 291 34.65 -14.00 8.64
CA THR A 291 35.28 -14.46 9.89
C THR A 291 34.70 -15.81 10.33
N PHE A 292 33.38 -15.97 10.29
CA PHE A 292 32.71 -17.13 10.87
C PHE A 292 32.13 -18.12 9.86
N GLY A 293 31.88 -17.71 8.62
CA GLY A 293 31.15 -18.50 7.63
C GLY A 293 31.80 -19.84 7.28
N LYS A 294 33.12 -19.92 7.30
CA LYS A 294 33.83 -21.20 7.06
C LYS A 294 33.65 -22.19 8.22
N GLN A 295 33.60 -21.69 9.46
CA GLN A 295 33.42 -22.51 10.66
C GLN A 295 31.96 -22.88 10.89
N TYR A 296 31.03 -22.00 10.49
CA TYR A 296 29.59 -22.17 10.63
C TYR A 296 28.89 -22.05 9.26
N PRO A 297 29.10 -23.01 8.34
CA PRO A 297 28.62 -22.92 6.96
C PRO A 297 27.09 -22.93 6.81
N ASN A 298 26.38 -23.40 7.84
CA ASN A 298 24.91 -23.41 7.89
C ASN A 298 24.31 -22.15 8.51
N CYS A 299 25.13 -21.19 8.94
CA CYS A 299 24.68 -19.95 9.57
C CYS A 299 24.67 -18.82 8.53
N ARG A 300 23.50 -18.18 8.40
CA ARG A 300 23.30 -16.96 7.61
C ARG A 300 23.40 -15.73 8.51
N PHE A 301 24.20 -14.76 8.08
CA PHE A 301 24.36 -13.48 8.77
C PHE A 301 23.42 -12.46 8.14
N ASN A 302 22.37 -12.09 8.86
CA ASN A 302 21.34 -11.21 8.37
C ASN A 302 21.53 -9.79 8.90
N PHE A 303 21.32 -8.78 8.06
CA PHE A 303 21.20 -7.39 8.50
C PHE A 303 19.85 -6.79 8.10
N LEU A 304 19.57 -5.56 8.55
CA LEU A 304 18.30 -4.87 8.31
C LEU A 304 18.58 -3.54 7.57
N PRO A 305 18.58 -3.52 6.23
CA PRO A 305 18.51 -2.26 5.50
C PRO A 305 17.15 -1.60 5.73
N TYR A 306 17.12 -0.53 6.52
CA TYR A 306 16.02 0.44 6.51
C TYR A 306 15.91 1.07 5.11
N GLY A 307 14.70 1.51 4.72
CA GLY A 307 14.31 1.94 3.36
C GLY A 307 15.10 3.09 2.71
N ASP A 308 16.31 3.35 3.18
CA ASP A 308 17.38 4.08 2.52
C ASP A 308 17.77 3.44 1.18
N ARG A 309 18.37 4.27 0.33
CA ARG A 309 19.04 3.85 -0.89
C ARG A 309 20.14 2.83 -0.56
N GLN A 310 20.17 1.75 -1.31
CA GLN A 310 21.13 0.66 -1.19
C GLN A 310 22.20 0.79 -2.27
N PRO A 311 23.44 0.36 -1.98
CA PRO A 311 24.54 0.53 -2.92
C PRO A 311 24.29 -0.27 -4.21
N ALA A 312 24.56 0.36 -5.34
CA ALA A 312 24.54 -0.23 -6.68
C ALA A 312 25.95 -0.40 -7.27
N ASN A 313 27.00 -0.04 -6.52
CA ASN A 313 28.38 -0.26 -6.95
C ASN A 313 28.66 -1.76 -7.19
N PRO A 314 29.09 -2.17 -8.41
CA PRO A 314 29.27 -3.59 -8.77
C PRO A 314 30.43 -4.28 -8.03
N ASN A 315 31.34 -3.53 -7.42
CA ASN A 315 32.46 -4.05 -6.64
C ASN A 315 32.07 -4.39 -5.20
N LEU A 316 30.93 -3.88 -4.69
CA LEU A 316 30.42 -4.24 -3.37
C LEU A 316 29.45 -5.42 -3.48
N LYS A 317 29.96 -6.62 -3.22
CA LYS A 317 29.16 -7.86 -3.21
C LYS A 317 28.95 -8.35 -1.79
N LEU A 318 27.75 -8.84 -1.47
CA LEU A 318 27.50 -9.55 -0.23
C LEU A 318 28.15 -10.94 -0.27
N GLU A 319 28.67 -11.39 0.87
CA GLU A 319 29.15 -12.77 1.00
C GLU A 319 28.01 -13.78 0.78
N PRO A 320 28.29 -15.00 0.29
CA PRO A 320 27.25 -15.99 -0.04
C PRO A 320 26.31 -16.37 1.12
N ASN A 321 26.76 -16.20 2.37
CA ASN A 321 26.00 -16.46 3.59
C ASN A 321 25.50 -15.17 4.26
N VAL A 322 25.42 -14.05 3.53
CA VAL A 322 24.82 -12.79 4.01
C VAL A 322 23.48 -12.54 3.32
N SER A 323 22.46 -12.21 4.11
CA SER A 323 21.15 -11.75 3.64
C SER A 323 20.57 -10.74 4.64
N GLY A 324 19.25 -10.63 4.74
CA GLY A 324 18.59 -9.65 5.59
C GLY A 324 17.13 -9.41 5.25
N ALA A 325 16.54 -8.48 6.01
CA ALA A 325 15.18 -7.99 5.80
C ALA A 325 15.23 -6.51 5.42
N SER A 326 14.43 -6.07 4.46
CA SER A 326 14.23 -4.63 4.24
C SER A 326 12.82 -4.22 4.67
N ALA A 327 12.72 -3.08 5.36
CA ALA A 327 11.46 -2.54 5.84
C ALA A 327 10.84 -1.59 4.81
N GLU A 328 9.62 -1.89 4.36
CA GLU A 328 8.86 -1.09 3.38
C GLU A 328 7.93 -0.08 4.07
N LEU A 329 8.50 0.73 4.98
CA LEU A 329 7.76 1.73 5.75
C LEU A 329 7.54 3.05 5.01
N TRP A 330 8.49 3.45 4.16
CA TRP A 330 8.53 4.81 3.59
C TRP A 330 7.82 4.85 2.24
N ARG A 331 6.52 4.59 2.28
CA ARG A 331 5.65 4.52 1.09
C ARG A 331 4.23 4.94 1.41
N ASN A 332 3.44 5.10 0.35
CA ASN A 332 2.00 5.15 0.48
C ASN A 332 1.45 3.73 0.75
N HIS A 333 0.88 3.51 1.94
CA HIS A 333 0.48 2.18 2.42
C HIS A 333 -0.85 1.66 1.85
N CYS A 334 -1.49 2.43 0.96
CA CYS A 334 -2.62 2.00 0.15
C CYS A 334 -2.31 2.03 -1.35
N LEU A 335 -1.03 1.98 -1.72
CA LEU A 335 -0.61 1.60 -3.06
C LEU A 335 0.20 0.30 -2.99
N PRO A 336 0.33 -0.47 -4.08
CA PRO A 336 1.26 -1.58 -4.13
C PRO A 336 2.71 -1.15 -3.81
N ALA A 337 3.52 -2.07 -3.27
CA ALA A 337 4.89 -1.74 -2.87
C ALA A 337 5.80 -1.32 -4.05
N ASP A 338 5.52 -1.79 -5.27
CA ASP A 338 6.21 -1.33 -6.48
C ASP A 338 5.70 -0.01 -7.06
N CYS A 339 4.64 0.58 -6.47
CA CYS A 339 4.22 1.96 -6.72
C CYS A 339 4.93 2.97 -5.78
N ASN A 340 6.08 2.59 -5.23
CA ASN A 340 6.98 3.45 -4.47
C ASN A 340 8.28 3.62 -5.26
N GLU A 341 8.57 4.83 -5.73
CA GLU A 341 9.76 5.14 -6.52
C GLU A 341 11.07 4.79 -5.80
N ARG A 342 11.05 4.77 -4.46
CA ARG A 342 12.20 4.43 -3.64
C ARG A 342 12.47 2.93 -3.62
N SER A 343 11.45 2.08 -3.77
CA SER A 343 11.59 0.62 -3.63
C SER A 343 12.58 0.02 -4.65
N ALA A 344 12.69 0.63 -5.84
CA ALA A 344 13.67 0.24 -6.86
C ALA A 344 15.13 0.38 -6.40
N VAL A 345 15.44 1.44 -5.65
CA VAL A 345 16.78 1.75 -5.13
C VAL A 345 17.00 1.29 -3.69
N SER A 346 15.93 0.90 -2.97
CA SER A 346 16.00 0.31 -1.64
C SER A 346 15.83 -1.22 -1.71
N LEU A 347 14.65 -1.76 -1.45
CA LEU A 347 14.38 -3.20 -1.34
C LEU A 347 14.81 -3.97 -2.59
N ALA A 348 14.46 -3.52 -3.79
CA ALA A 348 14.84 -4.25 -5.01
C ALA A 348 16.35 -4.26 -5.24
N GLN A 349 17.04 -3.15 -4.94
CA GLN A 349 18.50 -3.11 -5.03
C GLN A 349 19.16 -4.00 -3.98
N PHE A 350 18.65 -4.01 -2.74
CA PHE A 350 19.09 -4.97 -1.73
C PHE A 350 18.92 -6.41 -2.19
N CYS A 351 17.76 -6.75 -2.75
CA CYS A 351 17.51 -8.10 -3.27
C CYS A 351 18.43 -8.47 -4.44
N ARG A 352 18.81 -7.52 -5.30
CA ARG A 352 19.83 -7.73 -6.36
C ARG A 352 21.23 -7.97 -5.80
N ASN A 353 21.57 -7.37 -4.65
CA ASN A 353 22.87 -7.50 -4.02
C ASN A 353 23.06 -8.82 -3.27
N VAL A 354 21.97 -9.47 -2.86
CA VAL A 354 22.00 -10.76 -2.15
C VAL A 354 22.32 -11.88 -3.14
N ALA A 355 23.20 -12.80 -2.71
CA ALA A 355 23.63 -13.92 -3.54
C ALA A 355 22.41 -14.78 -3.98
N PRO A 356 22.37 -15.22 -5.25
CA PRO A 356 21.32 -16.12 -5.73
C PRO A 356 21.17 -17.36 -4.83
N GLY A 357 19.93 -17.72 -4.52
CA GLY A 357 19.62 -18.86 -3.66
C GLY A 357 19.61 -18.57 -2.15
N ASN A 358 20.14 -17.43 -1.69
CA ASN A 358 20.13 -17.09 -0.27
C ASN A 358 18.78 -16.51 0.19
N GLY A 359 17.99 -15.91 -0.73
CA GLY A 359 16.65 -15.36 -0.48
C GLY A 359 16.64 -14.16 0.49
N THR A 360 15.69 -13.24 0.34
CA THR A 360 15.55 -12.06 1.21
C THR A 360 14.24 -12.05 1.97
N TYR A 361 14.19 -11.23 3.03
CA TYR A 361 12.98 -10.93 3.78
C TYR A 361 12.48 -9.52 3.45
N VAL A 362 11.17 -9.33 3.55
CA VAL A 362 10.55 -8.00 3.65
C VAL A 362 9.83 -7.87 4.99
N TRP A 363 10.01 -6.72 5.64
CA TRP A 363 9.16 -6.29 6.75
C TRP A 363 8.12 -5.31 6.23
N GLU A 364 6.88 -5.76 6.14
CA GLU A 364 5.76 -5.02 5.52
C GLU A 364 4.79 -4.48 6.58
N TYR A 365 4.07 -3.42 6.23
CA TYR A 365 3.13 -2.72 7.10
C TYR A 365 1.76 -2.61 6.40
N LEU A 366 0.78 -3.40 6.86
CA LEU A 366 -0.58 -3.43 6.30
C LEU A 366 -1.63 -3.06 7.35
N ALA A 367 -1.37 -2.00 8.11
CA ALA A 367 -2.32 -1.48 9.09
C ALA A 367 -2.18 0.03 9.32
N ASN A 368 -3.26 0.65 9.79
CA ASN A 368 -3.27 2.04 10.25
C ASN A 368 -3.00 2.12 11.76
N PHE A 369 -1.74 2.23 12.14
CA PHE A 369 -1.26 2.27 13.52
C PHE A 369 -1.91 3.33 14.39
N ARG A 370 -2.42 4.41 13.80
CA ARG A 370 -3.12 5.46 14.53
C ARG A 370 -4.53 5.07 14.97
N ASP A 371 -5.21 4.22 14.18
CA ASP A 371 -6.60 3.87 14.39
C ASP A 371 -6.99 2.63 13.57
N TRP A 372 -7.05 1.46 14.21
CA TRP A 372 -7.45 0.23 13.50
C TRP A 372 -8.94 0.22 13.16
N MET A 373 -9.73 1.11 13.76
CA MET A 373 -11.19 1.06 13.74
C MET A 373 -11.81 1.81 12.57
N ILE A 374 -11.03 2.64 11.86
CA ILE A 374 -11.51 3.40 10.70
C ILE A 374 -11.18 2.66 9.39
N PRO A 375 -11.95 2.88 8.31
CA PRO A 375 -11.66 2.29 7.00
C PRO A 375 -10.23 2.55 6.53
N PHE A 376 -9.53 1.52 6.05
CA PHE A 376 -8.17 1.65 5.50
C PHE A 376 -7.99 0.78 4.23
N PRO A 377 -7.82 1.38 3.03
CA PRO A 377 -8.00 0.69 1.74
C PRO A 377 -6.74 -0.08 1.28
N ASN A 378 -6.33 -1.09 2.05
CA ASN A 378 -5.11 -1.86 1.76
C ASN A 378 -5.35 -3.35 1.42
N ALA A 379 -6.60 -3.73 1.11
CA ALA A 379 -6.93 -5.12 0.78
C ALA A 379 -6.46 -5.52 -0.63
N TYR A 380 -6.84 -4.77 -1.66
CA TYR A 380 -6.53 -5.11 -3.06
C TYR A 380 -5.05 -4.97 -3.41
N ILE A 381 -4.33 -4.05 -2.75
CA ILE A 381 -2.90 -3.81 -3.03
C ILE A 381 -2.02 -5.01 -2.69
N MET A 382 -2.47 -5.91 -1.80
CA MET A 382 -1.68 -7.06 -1.36
C MET A 382 -1.28 -7.95 -2.53
N ALA A 383 -2.18 -8.25 -3.47
CA ALA A 383 -1.84 -9.15 -4.57
C ALA A 383 -0.69 -8.60 -5.43
N GLN A 384 -0.71 -7.32 -5.76
CA GLN A 384 0.38 -6.73 -6.53
C GLN A 384 1.67 -6.61 -5.71
N SER A 385 1.61 -6.20 -4.43
CA SER A 385 2.79 -6.18 -3.56
C SER A 385 3.45 -7.57 -3.48
N PHE A 386 2.66 -8.64 -3.35
CA PHE A 386 3.20 -10.00 -3.26
C PHE A 386 3.77 -10.48 -4.60
N ARG A 387 3.16 -10.13 -5.73
CA ARG A 387 3.74 -10.38 -7.07
C ARG A 387 5.04 -9.61 -7.28
N TYR A 388 5.12 -8.39 -6.76
CA TYR A 388 6.36 -7.63 -6.76
C TYR A 388 7.44 -8.35 -5.93
N TYR A 389 7.14 -8.71 -4.69
CA TYR A 389 8.05 -9.46 -3.83
C TYR A 389 8.53 -10.75 -4.50
N LYS A 390 7.62 -11.45 -5.22
CA LYS A 390 7.98 -12.58 -6.07
C LYS A 390 8.98 -12.22 -7.18
N ARG A 391 8.70 -11.16 -7.94
CA ARG A 391 9.54 -10.66 -9.04
C ARG A 391 10.95 -10.29 -8.59
N ILE A 392 11.10 -9.74 -7.39
CA ILE A 392 12.40 -9.34 -6.83
C ILE A 392 13.02 -10.41 -5.91
N ASN A 393 12.50 -11.64 -5.91
CA ASN A 393 13.07 -12.77 -5.18
C ASN A 393 13.06 -12.67 -3.64
N VAL A 394 12.13 -11.90 -3.07
CA VAL A 394 11.80 -12.02 -1.65
C VAL A 394 11.24 -13.42 -1.41
N ARG A 395 11.69 -14.08 -0.33
CA ARG A 395 11.32 -15.46 0.02
C ARG A 395 10.73 -15.59 1.43
N GLY A 396 10.81 -14.52 2.23
CA GLY A 396 10.13 -14.46 3.51
C GLY A 396 9.46 -13.10 3.72
N ILE A 397 8.30 -13.12 4.37
CA ILE A 397 7.55 -11.93 4.69
C ILE A 397 7.12 -11.96 6.17
N GLY A 398 7.55 -10.91 6.88
CA GLY A 398 7.01 -10.55 8.19
C GLY A 398 6.14 -9.32 8.02
N THR A 399 4.85 -9.41 8.33
CA THR A 399 3.94 -8.27 8.15
C THR A 399 3.40 -7.78 9.48
N GLN A 400 3.63 -6.51 9.78
CA GLN A 400 2.96 -5.84 10.87
C GLN A 400 1.53 -5.47 10.46
N MET A 401 0.58 -6.00 11.22
CA MET A 401 -0.86 -5.96 10.98
C MET A 401 -1.57 -5.30 12.17
N GLN A 402 -2.89 -5.33 12.16
CA GLN A 402 -3.70 -4.82 13.26
C GLN A 402 -3.56 -5.71 14.51
N PHE A 403 -3.34 -5.11 15.67
CA PHE A 403 -3.31 -5.81 16.96
C PHE A 403 -4.70 -5.94 17.60
N CYS A 404 -5.72 -6.12 16.77
CA CYS A 404 -7.11 -6.24 17.16
C CYS A 404 -7.90 -6.98 16.08
N GLY A 405 -8.69 -7.98 16.47
CA GLY A 405 -9.59 -8.69 15.53
C GLY A 405 -10.86 -7.94 15.17
N MET A 406 -11.17 -6.84 15.86
CA MET A 406 -12.35 -5.99 15.63
C MET A 406 -12.07 -4.78 14.72
N GLY A 407 -10.81 -4.58 14.30
CA GLY A 407 -10.50 -3.49 13.37
C GLY A 407 -10.94 -3.78 11.95
N ASP A 408 -10.78 -2.80 11.08
CA ASP A 408 -11.30 -2.80 9.70
C ASP A 408 -10.93 -4.09 8.96
N LEU A 409 -11.91 -5.00 8.90
CA LEU A 409 -11.86 -6.34 8.32
C LEU A 409 -10.56 -7.10 8.61
N SER A 410 -10.06 -7.00 9.85
CA SER A 410 -8.75 -7.53 10.28
C SER A 410 -8.53 -9.00 9.88
N GLU A 411 -9.50 -9.87 10.16
CA GLU A 411 -9.42 -11.31 9.83
C GLU A 411 -9.42 -11.58 8.31
N MET A 412 -10.13 -10.77 7.52
CA MET A 412 -10.08 -10.87 6.05
C MET A 412 -8.69 -10.53 5.54
N LYS A 413 -8.05 -9.50 6.10
CA LYS A 413 -6.69 -9.09 5.71
C LYS A 413 -5.67 -10.17 6.06
N LEU A 414 -5.85 -10.87 7.19
CA LEU A 414 -5.04 -12.05 7.54
C LEU A 414 -5.28 -13.24 6.59
N TYR A 415 -6.53 -13.49 6.21
CA TYR A 415 -6.86 -14.51 5.19
C TYR A 415 -6.17 -14.23 3.85
N LEU A 416 -6.27 -12.99 3.34
CA LEU A 416 -5.61 -12.58 2.09
C LEU A 416 -4.09 -12.73 2.19
N HIS A 417 -3.50 -12.29 3.30
CA HIS A 417 -2.06 -12.45 3.54
C HIS A 417 -1.62 -13.91 3.48
N GLY A 418 -2.31 -14.82 4.19
CA GLY A 418 -1.97 -16.25 4.19
C GLY A 418 -2.04 -16.87 2.79
N LYS A 419 -3.08 -16.55 2.03
CA LYS A 419 -3.28 -17.04 0.65
C LYS A 419 -2.22 -16.52 -0.30
N LEU A 420 -1.94 -15.21 -0.28
CA LEU A 420 -0.98 -14.58 -1.18
C LEU A 420 0.47 -14.90 -0.81
N ALA A 421 0.78 -15.13 0.46
CA ALA A 421 2.11 -15.58 0.90
C ALA A 421 2.42 -16.99 0.37
N TRP A 422 1.40 -17.85 0.29
CA TRP A 422 1.51 -19.17 -0.34
C TRP A 422 1.67 -19.04 -1.85
N ASN A 423 0.71 -18.38 -2.52
CA ASN A 423 0.73 -18.15 -3.96
C ASN A 423 0.42 -16.68 -4.31
N PRO A 424 1.45 -15.89 -4.65
CA PRO A 424 1.30 -14.48 -5.04
C PRO A 424 0.44 -14.24 -6.28
N ASP A 425 0.21 -15.24 -7.13
CA ASP A 425 -0.50 -15.06 -8.40
C ASP A 425 -2.02 -15.16 -8.27
N LEU A 426 -2.55 -15.53 -7.10
CA LEU A 426 -3.99 -15.64 -6.86
C LEU A 426 -4.75 -14.34 -7.14
N ASP A 427 -6.01 -14.48 -7.59
CA ASP A 427 -6.91 -13.36 -7.84
C ASP A 427 -7.50 -12.84 -6.52
N VAL A 428 -7.20 -11.59 -6.18
CA VAL A 428 -7.64 -10.97 -4.92
C VAL A 428 -9.15 -10.69 -4.88
N GLU A 429 -9.79 -10.40 -6.01
CA GLU A 429 -11.24 -10.19 -6.09
C GLU A 429 -11.99 -11.50 -5.82
N GLU A 430 -11.48 -12.61 -6.37
CA GLU A 430 -12.01 -13.94 -6.08
C GLU A 430 -11.83 -14.31 -4.60
N LEU A 431 -10.66 -14.04 -4.02
CA LEU A 431 -10.38 -14.29 -2.61
C LEU A 431 -11.29 -13.46 -1.69
N ILE A 432 -11.44 -12.16 -1.95
CA ILE A 432 -12.33 -11.27 -1.18
C ILE A 432 -13.78 -11.74 -1.31
N THR A 433 -14.25 -12.04 -2.52
CA THR A 433 -15.62 -12.51 -2.75
C THR A 433 -15.89 -13.84 -2.05
N THR A 434 -14.94 -14.78 -2.11
CA THR A 434 -15.01 -16.08 -1.43
C THR A 434 -15.09 -15.89 0.07
N TYR A 435 -14.20 -15.07 0.65
CA TYR A 435 -14.20 -14.74 2.07
C TYR A 435 -15.52 -14.08 2.50
N CYS A 436 -16.00 -13.08 1.75
CA CYS A 436 -17.23 -12.37 2.10
C CYS A 436 -18.43 -13.33 2.16
N LYS A 437 -18.60 -14.18 1.14
CA LYS A 437 -19.68 -15.18 1.08
C LYS A 437 -19.58 -16.17 2.24
N ALA A 438 -18.39 -16.69 2.49
CA ALA A 438 -18.13 -17.68 3.53
C ALA A 438 -18.33 -17.11 4.94
N ASN A 439 -17.79 -15.93 5.21
CA ASN A 439 -17.71 -15.37 6.57
C ASN A 439 -18.98 -14.65 7.02
N PHE A 440 -19.70 -14.01 6.10
CA PHE A 440 -20.84 -13.14 6.41
C PHE A 440 -22.20 -13.69 5.96
N GLY A 441 -22.24 -14.82 5.23
CA GLY A 441 -23.47 -15.49 4.85
C GLY A 441 -24.46 -14.51 4.20
N PRO A 442 -25.74 -14.44 4.61
CA PRO A 442 -26.71 -13.50 4.04
C PRO A 442 -26.28 -12.02 4.00
N GLY A 443 -25.38 -11.58 4.90
CA GLY A 443 -24.87 -10.21 4.96
C GLY A 443 -23.73 -9.90 3.98
N TRP A 444 -23.23 -10.89 3.22
CA TRP A 444 -22.00 -10.76 2.43
C TRP A 444 -22.00 -9.60 1.42
N LYS A 445 -23.15 -9.32 0.79
CA LYS A 445 -23.27 -8.26 -0.21
C LYS A 445 -23.01 -6.87 0.38
N GLY A 446 -23.49 -6.62 1.61
CA GLY A 446 -23.27 -5.35 2.29
C GLY A 446 -21.80 -5.14 2.67
N VAL A 447 -21.12 -6.21 3.10
CA VAL A 447 -19.68 -6.12 3.37
C VAL A 447 -18.86 -5.99 2.09
N LYS A 448 -19.22 -6.69 1.01
CA LYS A 448 -18.55 -6.56 -0.29
C LYS A 448 -18.74 -5.15 -0.87
N GLU A 449 -19.95 -4.59 -0.78
CA GLU A 449 -20.24 -3.21 -1.19
C GLU A 449 -19.36 -2.21 -0.41
N TYR A 450 -19.18 -2.40 0.90
CA TYR A 450 -18.26 -1.61 1.70
C TYR A 450 -16.81 -1.69 1.19
N VAL A 451 -16.30 -2.89 0.92
CA VAL A 451 -14.95 -3.11 0.39
C VAL A 451 -14.76 -2.45 -0.98
N ASP A 452 -15.78 -2.53 -1.85
CA ASP A 452 -15.74 -1.96 -3.19
C ASP A 452 -15.80 -0.43 -3.19
N LEU A 453 -16.60 0.17 -2.31
CA LEU A 453 -16.60 1.61 -2.07
C LEU A 453 -15.24 2.09 -1.54
N LEU A 454 -14.61 1.30 -0.68
CA LEU A 454 -13.33 1.65 -0.07
C LEU A 454 -12.18 1.60 -1.10
N GLU A 455 -12.18 0.59 -1.97
CA GLU A 455 -11.25 0.52 -3.11
C GLU A 455 -11.49 1.62 -4.13
N HIS A 456 -12.76 1.92 -4.42
CA HIS A 456 -13.09 3.02 -5.33
C HIS A 456 -12.64 4.38 -4.79
N ALA A 457 -12.85 4.63 -3.50
CA ALA A 457 -12.35 5.82 -2.82
C ALA A 457 -10.81 5.94 -2.95
N ARG A 458 -10.09 4.82 -2.84
CA ARG A 458 -8.64 4.75 -3.04
C ARG A 458 -8.19 5.25 -4.41
N LEU A 459 -8.92 4.82 -5.44
CA LEU A 459 -8.65 5.09 -6.86
C LEU A 459 -9.38 6.33 -7.41
N ARG A 460 -10.17 7.05 -6.60
CA ARG A 460 -10.92 8.21 -7.09
C ARG A 460 -9.99 9.35 -7.53
N GLN A 461 -8.87 9.52 -6.83
CA GLN A 461 -7.95 10.62 -7.08
C GLN A 461 -6.50 10.23 -6.84
N ARG A 462 -5.68 10.43 -7.86
CA ARG A 462 -4.24 10.23 -7.81
C ARG A 462 -3.59 11.20 -6.81
N TRP A 463 -2.41 10.83 -6.31
CA TRP A 463 -1.62 11.61 -5.35
C TRP A 463 -2.23 11.71 -3.96
N THR A 464 -3.30 10.97 -3.67
CA THR A 464 -3.82 10.86 -2.31
C THR A 464 -2.84 10.05 -1.46
N TRP A 465 -2.41 10.60 -0.33
CA TRP A 465 -1.44 9.94 0.54
C TRP A 465 -2.14 9.17 1.67
N TYR A 466 -1.75 7.91 1.84
CA TYR A 466 -2.23 7.05 2.92
C TYR A 466 -1.05 6.66 3.81
N GLY A 467 -0.82 7.46 4.85
CA GLY A 467 0.19 7.13 5.86
C GLY A 467 -0.22 5.90 6.68
N CYS A 468 0.75 5.32 7.38
CA CYS A 468 0.50 4.25 8.34
C CYS A 468 0.00 4.77 9.70
N TYR A 469 -0.06 6.10 9.91
CA TYR A 469 -0.59 6.74 11.13
C TYR A 469 -1.63 7.82 10.80
N VAL A 470 -2.76 7.40 10.24
CA VAL A 470 -3.82 8.30 9.75
C VAL A 470 -4.99 8.34 10.75
N PRO A 471 -5.34 9.50 11.33
CA PRO A 471 -6.46 9.63 12.27
C PRO A 471 -7.83 9.90 11.60
N ASP A 472 -7.89 10.01 10.27
CA ASP A 472 -9.04 10.52 9.53
C ASP A 472 -9.25 9.85 8.17
N THR A 473 -10.46 9.95 7.63
CA THR A 473 -10.84 9.44 6.31
C THR A 473 -11.29 10.49 5.29
N SER A 474 -11.51 11.76 5.66
CA SER A 474 -12.09 12.78 4.76
C SER A 474 -11.28 13.10 3.51
N HIS A 475 -9.97 12.89 3.57
CA HIS A 475 -9.07 13.18 2.46
C HIS A 475 -9.21 12.18 1.31
N PHE A 476 -9.86 11.04 1.52
CA PHE A 476 -10.09 10.02 0.49
C PHE A 476 -11.54 9.48 0.44
N ILE A 477 -12.29 9.51 1.54
CA ILE A 477 -13.70 9.11 1.61
C ILE A 477 -14.59 10.35 1.56
N THR A 478 -15.33 10.48 0.47
CA THR A 478 -16.33 11.53 0.29
C THR A 478 -17.44 11.41 1.32
N ASP A 479 -18.15 12.50 1.61
CA ASP A 479 -19.24 12.50 2.58
C ASP A 479 -20.37 11.54 2.15
N GLU A 480 -20.66 11.43 0.85
CA GLU A 480 -21.63 10.47 0.31
C GLU A 480 -21.19 9.02 0.45
N ASP A 481 -19.91 8.71 0.19
CA ASP A 481 -19.41 7.34 0.37
C ASP A 481 -19.39 6.94 1.82
N ALA A 482 -19.12 7.87 2.74
CA ALA A 482 -19.19 7.58 4.16
C ALA A 482 -20.60 7.11 4.56
N VAL A 483 -21.65 7.75 4.02
CA VAL A 483 -23.04 7.32 4.22
C VAL A 483 -23.32 5.98 3.54
N LYS A 484 -22.88 5.78 2.29
CA LYS A 484 -23.07 4.51 1.57
C LYS A 484 -22.40 3.34 2.29
N MET A 485 -21.17 3.52 2.76
CA MET A 485 -20.39 2.55 3.53
C MET A 485 -21.08 2.20 4.85
N TYR A 486 -21.51 3.21 5.61
CA TYR A 486 -22.28 3.01 6.84
C TYR A 486 -23.53 2.18 6.59
N ARG A 487 -24.32 2.57 5.59
CA ARG A 487 -25.55 1.88 5.18
C ARG A 487 -25.30 0.45 4.72
N ALA A 488 -24.22 0.20 3.98
CA ALA A 488 -23.86 -1.13 3.48
C ALA A 488 -23.57 -2.11 4.63
N LEU A 489 -22.87 -1.65 5.67
CA LEU A 489 -22.60 -2.46 6.86
C LEU A 489 -23.84 -2.63 7.76
N GLU A 490 -24.70 -1.61 7.87
CA GLU A 490 -26.03 -1.78 8.50
C GLU A 490 -26.89 -2.82 7.77
N ASN A 491 -26.86 -2.84 6.44
CA ASN A 491 -27.56 -3.85 5.65
C ASN A 491 -27.05 -5.27 5.97
N ALA A 492 -25.74 -5.45 6.14
CA ALA A 492 -25.17 -6.74 6.52
C ALA A 492 -25.67 -7.21 7.90
N VAL A 493 -25.73 -6.31 8.88
CA VAL A 493 -26.25 -6.61 10.22
C VAL A 493 -27.75 -6.91 10.18
N ARG A 494 -28.54 -6.12 9.46
CA ARG A 494 -29.99 -6.34 9.31
C ARG A 494 -30.29 -7.71 8.67
N ALA A 495 -29.55 -8.08 7.63
CA ALA A 495 -29.68 -9.37 6.95
C ALA A 495 -29.36 -10.58 7.86
N THR A 496 -28.65 -10.37 8.97
CA THR A 496 -28.22 -11.43 9.90
C THR A 496 -28.69 -11.21 11.34
N SER A 497 -29.67 -10.32 11.55
CA SER A 497 -30.10 -9.86 12.88
C SER A 497 -30.54 -10.98 13.83
N ARG A 498 -31.10 -12.08 13.30
CA ARG A 498 -31.51 -13.27 14.06
C ARG A 498 -30.64 -14.49 13.80
N ASP A 499 -29.56 -14.34 13.04
CA ASP A 499 -28.67 -15.44 12.67
C ASP A 499 -27.56 -15.58 13.71
N PRO A 500 -27.56 -16.66 14.53
CA PRO A 500 -26.56 -16.85 15.57
C PRO A 500 -25.19 -17.22 15.00
N VAL A 501 -25.13 -17.66 13.73
CA VAL A 501 -23.90 -18.03 13.05
C VAL A 501 -23.25 -16.77 12.50
N TYR A 502 -23.90 -16.06 11.57
CA TYR A 502 -23.29 -14.93 10.83
C TYR A 502 -23.43 -13.57 11.50
N GLY A 503 -24.45 -13.38 12.35
CA GLY A 503 -24.76 -12.11 13.02
C GLY A 503 -23.58 -11.49 13.77
N PRO A 504 -22.85 -12.24 14.62
CA PRO A 504 -21.71 -11.70 15.36
C PRO A 504 -20.63 -11.08 14.46
N ARG A 505 -20.32 -11.73 13.34
CA ARG A 505 -19.28 -11.25 12.40
C ARG A 505 -19.74 -10.05 11.58
N CYS A 506 -21.02 -9.98 11.23
CA CYS A 506 -21.58 -8.78 10.60
C CYS A 506 -21.56 -7.58 11.56
N ARG A 507 -21.88 -7.77 12.85
CA ARG A 507 -21.75 -6.72 13.88
C ARG A 507 -20.31 -6.28 14.09
N ARG A 508 -19.35 -7.22 14.08
CA ARG A 508 -17.92 -6.91 14.11
C ARG A 508 -17.48 -6.07 12.90
N ALA A 509 -17.90 -6.44 11.68
CA ALA A 509 -17.61 -5.65 10.48
C ALA A 509 -18.21 -4.25 10.54
N GLN A 510 -19.40 -4.09 11.14
CA GLN A 510 -20.08 -2.79 11.28
C GLN A 510 -19.29 -1.77 12.10
N ILE A 511 -18.36 -2.19 12.95
CA ILE A 511 -17.52 -1.31 13.77
C ILE A 511 -16.81 -0.26 12.90
N ALA A 512 -16.33 -0.63 11.70
CA ALA A 512 -15.69 0.32 10.79
C ALA A 512 -16.63 1.43 10.31
N GLY A 513 -17.87 1.07 9.99
CA GLY A 513 -18.92 2.04 9.63
C GLY A 513 -19.32 2.92 10.81
N LEU A 514 -19.46 2.34 12.01
CA LEU A 514 -19.78 3.10 13.22
C LEU A 514 -18.66 4.10 13.57
N SER A 515 -17.38 3.68 13.48
CA SER A 515 -16.24 4.58 13.67
C SER A 515 -16.22 5.70 12.64
N LEU A 516 -16.46 5.37 11.37
CA LEU A 516 -16.58 6.37 10.30
C LEU A 516 -17.68 7.39 10.63
N GLY A 517 -18.86 6.92 11.04
CA GLY A 517 -19.97 7.75 11.48
C GLY A 517 -19.60 8.64 12.67
N ILE A 518 -18.87 8.14 13.66
CA ILE A 518 -18.41 8.91 14.81
C ILE A 518 -17.50 10.07 14.38
N TRP A 519 -16.51 9.78 13.53
CA TRP A 519 -15.50 10.78 13.13
C TRP A 519 -16.00 11.78 12.08
N ARG A 520 -17.08 11.45 11.36
CA ARG A 520 -17.59 12.22 10.21
C ARG A 520 -19.06 12.61 10.33
N TYR A 521 -19.66 12.50 11.52
CA TYR A 521 -21.10 12.68 11.73
C TYR A 521 -21.65 13.95 11.08
N GLN A 522 -21.05 15.11 11.36
CA GLN A 522 -21.52 16.39 10.79
C GLN A 522 -21.39 16.47 9.27
N ASP A 523 -20.26 16.00 8.74
CA ASP A 523 -20.04 16.00 7.28
C ASP A 523 -21.06 15.10 6.56
N MET A 524 -21.51 14.02 7.23
CA MET A 524 -22.44 13.04 6.69
C MET A 524 -23.91 13.50 6.66
N LEU A 525 -24.33 14.45 7.51
CA LEU A 525 -25.76 14.81 7.64
C LEU A 525 -26.36 15.30 6.31
N GLY A 526 -25.71 16.25 5.64
CA GLY A 526 -26.18 16.77 4.36
C GLY A 526 -26.15 15.73 3.24
N ALA A 527 -25.16 14.85 3.23
CA ALA A 527 -25.09 13.75 2.27
C ALA A 527 -26.19 12.69 2.53
N ALA A 528 -26.49 12.41 3.79
CA ALA A 528 -27.52 11.47 4.18
C ALA A 528 -28.92 11.97 3.79
N GLU A 529 -29.19 13.27 3.97
CA GLU A 529 -30.43 13.90 3.49
C GLU A 529 -30.61 13.73 1.98
N LYS A 530 -29.57 14.06 1.19
CA LYS A 530 -29.57 13.87 -0.28
C LYS A 530 -29.82 12.41 -0.68
N LEU A 531 -29.24 11.47 0.06
CA LEU A 531 -29.37 10.02 -0.16
C LEU A 531 -30.66 9.43 0.46
N LYS A 532 -31.52 10.25 1.07
CA LYS A 532 -32.74 9.83 1.78
C LYS A 532 -32.46 8.75 2.83
N PHE A 533 -31.34 8.88 3.53
CA PHE A 533 -30.91 7.99 4.59
C PHE A 533 -31.02 8.68 5.95
N LYS A 534 -31.67 8.03 6.92
CA LYS A 534 -31.78 8.56 8.29
C LYS A 534 -30.55 8.12 9.09
N MET A 535 -29.66 9.06 9.41
CA MET A 535 -28.57 8.85 10.36
C MET A 535 -29.11 8.63 11.79
N PRO A 536 -28.37 7.96 12.69
CA PRO A 536 -28.68 7.97 14.11
C PRO A 536 -28.81 9.40 14.63
N GLU A 537 -29.64 9.59 15.66
CA GLU A 537 -30.12 10.92 16.07
C GLU A 537 -29.02 11.82 16.67
N SER A 538 -27.90 11.24 17.11
CA SER A 538 -26.76 11.98 17.62
C SER A 538 -25.45 11.21 17.53
N LEU A 539 -24.34 11.92 17.76
CA LEU A 539 -23.02 11.32 17.91
C LEU A 539 -22.96 10.34 19.10
N GLU A 540 -23.63 10.67 20.20
CA GLU A 540 -23.75 9.80 21.37
C GLU A 540 -24.46 8.50 21.02
N ALA A 541 -25.53 8.54 20.22
CA ALA A 541 -26.22 7.33 19.75
C ALA A 541 -25.28 6.41 18.94
N LEU A 542 -24.48 6.99 18.03
CA LEU A 542 -23.43 6.25 17.30
C LEU A 542 -22.40 5.64 18.26
N TRP A 543 -21.96 6.40 19.26
CA TRP A 543 -21.03 5.91 20.28
C TRP A 543 -21.59 4.76 21.11
N TYR A 544 -22.87 4.83 21.51
CA TYR A 544 -23.54 3.72 22.22
C TYR A 544 -23.60 2.47 21.35
N ASN A 545 -23.96 2.61 20.07
CA ASN A 545 -23.98 1.49 19.12
C ASN A 545 -22.59 0.89 18.92
N TRP A 546 -21.56 1.74 18.80
CA TRP A 546 -20.16 1.32 18.69
C TRP A 546 -19.71 0.53 19.92
N LYS A 547 -19.97 1.04 21.14
CA LYS A 547 -19.66 0.30 22.39
C LYS A 547 -20.39 -1.02 22.44
N SER A 548 -21.66 -1.06 22.08
CA SER A 548 -22.45 -2.31 22.05
C SER A 548 -21.86 -3.33 21.08
N ALA A 549 -21.34 -2.91 19.93
CA ALA A 549 -20.69 -3.80 18.98
C ALA A 549 -19.34 -4.32 19.49
N ILE A 550 -18.56 -3.46 20.14
CA ILE A 550 -17.24 -3.80 20.73
C ILE A 550 -17.38 -4.74 21.93
N ASP A 551 -18.38 -4.51 22.78
CA ASP A 551 -18.64 -5.29 23.99
C ASP A 551 -19.52 -6.53 23.75
N ASP A 552 -19.86 -6.84 22.50
CA ASP A 552 -20.48 -8.11 22.12
C ASP A 552 -19.59 -9.27 22.61
N SER A 553 -20.19 -10.25 23.29
CA SER A 553 -19.46 -11.36 23.92
C SER A 553 -18.72 -12.23 22.89
N ALA A 554 -19.12 -12.20 21.62
CA ALA A 554 -18.39 -12.85 20.53
C ALA A 554 -16.99 -12.26 20.31
N ASN A 555 -16.71 -11.06 20.82
CA ASN A 555 -15.41 -10.41 20.71
C ASN A 555 -14.48 -10.67 21.90
N ASN A 556 -14.92 -11.37 22.95
CA ASN A 556 -14.14 -11.63 24.17
C ASN A 556 -12.80 -12.37 23.94
N ARG A 557 -12.62 -12.97 22.76
CA ARG A 557 -11.39 -13.70 22.38
C ARG A 557 -10.29 -12.79 21.82
N TYR A 558 -10.61 -11.54 21.51
CA TYR A 558 -9.69 -10.58 20.88
C TYR A 558 -9.21 -9.52 21.87
N HIS A 559 -8.00 -9.03 21.66
CA HIS A 559 -7.51 -7.88 22.43
C HIS A 559 -8.21 -6.58 22.01
N LYS A 560 -8.65 -5.79 22.99
CA LYS A 560 -9.23 -4.45 22.80
C LYS A 560 -8.13 -3.38 22.68
N TRP A 561 -7.20 -3.57 21.75
CA TRP A 561 -6.10 -2.64 21.50
C TRP A 561 -6.38 -1.86 20.21
N PHE A 562 -7.02 -0.69 20.30
CA PHE A 562 -7.61 0.02 19.15
C PHE A 562 -6.66 0.89 18.31
N ALA A 563 -5.45 1.14 18.81
CA ALA A 563 -4.35 1.77 18.07
C ALA A 563 -3.02 1.40 18.70
N GLU A 564 -1.93 1.48 17.94
CA GLU A 564 -0.58 1.30 18.48
C GLU A 564 -0.31 2.31 19.61
N GLY A 565 0.40 1.88 20.65
CA GLY A 565 0.65 2.68 21.86
C GLY A 565 -0.52 2.77 22.85
N GLY A 566 -1.70 2.22 22.52
CA GLY A 566 -2.79 2.03 23.49
C GLY A 566 -3.58 3.30 23.80
N VAL A 567 -3.98 4.03 22.76
CA VAL A 567 -4.75 5.27 22.91
C VAL A 567 -6.10 5.04 23.61
N ASP A 568 -6.48 5.98 24.48
CA ASP A 568 -7.82 6.02 25.09
C ASP A 568 -8.86 6.45 24.06
N TYR A 569 -9.41 5.47 23.34
CA TYR A 569 -10.42 5.70 22.30
C TYR A 569 -11.70 6.31 22.88
N GLY A 570 -12.07 5.93 24.10
CA GLY A 570 -13.22 6.49 24.80
C GLY A 570 -13.07 8.00 25.00
N LYS A 571 -11.95 8.43 25.61
CA LYS A 571 -11.64 9.85 25.79
C LYS A 571 -11.52 10.61 24.47
N ARG A 572 -10.94 9.99 23.43
CA ARG A 572 -10.85 10.58 22.09
C ARG A 572 -12.21 10.94 21.50
N VAL A 573 -13.24 10.13 21.76
CA VAL A 573 -14.61 10.35 21.29
C VAL A 573 -15.41 11.24 22.24
N THR A 574 -15.42 10.95 23.55
CA THR A 574 -16.28 11.63 24.51
C THR A 574 -15.91 13.09 24.73
N GLN A 575 -14.67 13.49 24.48
CA GLN A 575 -14.26 14.90 24.51
C GLN A 575 -14.95 15.77 23.44
N MET A 576 -15.54 15.15 22.41
CA MET A 576 -16.35 15.85 21.41
C MET A 576 -17.78 16.14 21.93
N PHE A 577 -18.28 15.40 22.92
CA PHE A 577 -19.68 15.53 23.35
C PHE A 577 -19.99 16.91 23.95
N GLY A 578 -21.21 17.39 23.69
CA GLY A 578 -21.68 18.69 24.17
C GLY A 578 -21.01 19.91 23.53
N THR A 579 -20.17 19.73 22.51
CA THR A 579 -19.61 20.84 21.72
C THR A 579 -20.53 21.19 20.54
N GLU A 580 -20.55 22.47 20.13
CA GLU A 580 -21.27 22.89 18.92
C GLU A 580 -20.48 22.41 17.69
N PHE A 581 -20.86 21.26 17.17
CA PHE A 581 -20.17 20.67 16.02
C PHE A 581 -20.39 21.48 14.75
N GLN A 582 -19.35 21.59 13.92
CA GLN A 582 -19.42 22.29 12.64
C GLN A 582 -18.95 21.37 11.50
N PRO A 583 -19.59 21.41 10.34
CA PRO A 583 -19.10 20.70 9.16
C PRO A 583 -17.72 21.20 8.73
N THR A 584 -16.92 20.26 8.21
CA THR A 584 -15.63 20.57 7.57
C THR A 584 -15.76 20.72 6.05
N ASN A 585 -16.85 20.20 5.46
CA ASN A 585 -17.16 20.27 4.04
C ASN A 585 -17.70 21.64 3.60
N ARG A 586 -16.83 22.66 3.68
CA ARG A 586 -17.19 24.06 3.40
C ARG A 586 -17.02 24.41 1.92
N THR A 587 -17.91 25.26 1.40
CA THR A 587 -17.73 25.89 0.09
C THR A 587 -16.58 26.91 0.17
N PRO A 588 -15.64 26.92 -0.80
CA PRO A 588 -14.59 27.93 -0.86
C PRO A 588 -15.17 29.35 -0.91
N ARG A 589 -14.55 30.28 -0.18
CA ARG A 589 -14.94 31.71 -0.20
C ARG A 589 -14.34 32.48 -1.40
N GLN A 590 -13.51 31.83 -2.19
CA GLN A 590 -12.89 32.35 -3.40
C GLN A 590 -13.07 31.34 -4.53
N ALA A 591 -13.47 31.82 -5.72
CA ALA A 591 -13.50 30.97 -6.91
C ALA A 591 -12.08 30.57 -7.36
N VAL A 592 -11.13 31.49 -7.19
CA VAL A 592 -9.71 31.31 -7.44
C VAL A 592 -8.94 31.99 -6.31
N LEU A 593 -8.07 31.27 -5.63
CA LEU A 593 -7.06 31.84 -4.72
C LEU A 593 -5.71 31.71 -5.40
N ARG A 594 -5.08 32.82 -5.77
CA ARG A 594 -3.75 32.84 -6.36
C ARG A 594 -2.73 33.25 -5.32
N ILE A 595 -1.76 32.38 -5.05
CA ILE A 595 -0.68 32.59 -4.09
C ILE A 595 0.61 32.76 -4.88
N THR A 596 1.12 33.99 -4.98
CA THR A 596 2.33 34.25 -5.76
C THR A 596 3.57 34.10 -4.89
N ALA A 597 4.76 34.17 -5.52
CA ALA A 597 6.04 34.11 -4.82
C ALA A 597 6.04 34.97 -3.54
N LYS A 598 5.56 36.22 -3.58
CA LYS A 598 5.56 37.15 -2.44
C LYS A 598 4.80 36.62 -1.21
N ASP A 599 3.78 35.80 -1.40
CA ASP A 599 2.88 35.30 -0.36
C ASP A 599 3.37 33.95 0.22
N MET A 600 4.29 33.27 -0.48
CA MET A 600 4.88 32.02 -0.04
C MET A 600 5.85 32.22 1.12
N THR A 601 5.94 31.20 1.96
CA THR A 601 6.89 31.08 3.06
C THR A 601 7.65 29.77 2.90
N GLY A 602 8.77 29.58 3.58
CA GLY A 602 9.58 28.38 3.36
C GLY A 602 10.58 28.10 4.46
N GLY A 603 11.28 26.99 4.30
CA GLY A 603 12.46 26.65 5.09
C GLY A 603 13.65 27.58 4.83
N LYS A 604 14.72 27.42 5.62
CA LYS A 604 15.92 28.28 5.58
C LYS A 604 16.61 28.37 4.21
N ARG A 605 16.44 27.36 3.34
CA ARG A 605 17.01 27.33 1.97
C ARG A 605 16.14 28.04 0.93
N MET A 606 14.92 28.45 1.29
CA MET A 606 14.07 29.21 0.37
C MET A 606 14.63 30.61 0.14
N THR A 607 14.73 30.99 -1.12
CA THR A 607 15.05 32.34 -1.58
C THR A 607 13.97 32.82 -2.55
N ARG A 608 13.86 34.14 -2.74
CA ARG A 608 13.01 34.73 -3.79
C ARG A 608 13.89 35.16 -4.95
N GLN A 609 13.45 34.89 -6.16
CA GLN A 609 14.18 35.11 -7.40
C GLN A 609 13.26 35.74 -8.45
N LYS A 610 13.85 36.19 -9.56
CA LYS A 610 13.13 36.80 -10.67
C LYS A 610 13.79 36.43 -12.00
N ASP A 611 13.01 35.92 -12.94
CA ASP A 611 13.48 35.62 -14.30
C ASP A 611 13.66 36.92 -15.09
N LYS A 612 14.35 36.84 -16.25
CA LYS A 612 14.63 37.99 -17.12
C LYS A 612 13.36 38.67 -17.66
N ASP A 613 12.28 37.91 -17.81
CA ASP A 613 10.96 38.40 -18.24
C ASP A 613 10.15 39.06 -17.10
N GLY A 614 10.70 39.08 -15.89
CA GLY A 614 10.07 39.64 -14.71
C GLY A 614 9.22 38.66 -13.89
N THR A 615 9.14 37.38 -14.27
CA THR A 615 8.44 36.35 -13.50
C THR A 615 9.12 36.16 -12.14
N GLU A 616 8.41 36.45 -11.06
CA GLU A 616 8.87 36.22 -9.68
C GLU A 616 8.58 34.77 -9.24
N TYR A 617 9.53 34.16 -8.54
CA TYR A 617 9.41 32.80 -8.02
C TYR A 617 10.20 32.62 -6.72
N CYS A 618 9.88 31.53 -6.00
CA CYS A 618 10.70 31.06 -4.89
C CYS A 618 11.59 29.91 -5.36
N GLN A 619 12.80 29.82 -4.85
CA GLN A 619 13.78 28.78 -5.19
C GLN A 619 14.42 28.22 -3.94
N PHE A 620 14.66 26.90 -3.92
CA PHE A 620 15.70 26.32 -3.07
C PHE A 620 16.67 25.48 -3.90
N LYS A 621 17.86 25.30 -3.35
CA LYS A 621 18.88 24.36 -3.83
C LYS A 621 19.37 23.56 -2.64
N VAL A 622 19.52 22.26 -2.83
CA VAL A 622 20.06 21.35 -1.82
C VAL A 622 21.05 20.40 -2.47
N ALA A 623 22.10 20.08 -1.74
CA ALA A 623 22.87 18.89 -2.02
C ALA A 623 22.12 17.68 -1.42
N LEU A 624 22.14 16.52 -2.09
CA LEU A 624 21.65 15.29 -1.45
C LEU A 624 22.52 14.86 -0.26
N GLN A 625 23.74 15.40 -0.16
CA GLN A 625 24.72 15.02 0.83
C GLN A 625 25.47 16.23 1.40
N GLY A 626 25.91 16.13 2.65
CA GLY A 626 26.69 17.16 3.33
C GLY A 626 25.84 18.30 3.90
N GLU A 627 24.52 18.20 3.77
CA GLU A 627 23.61 19.16 4.37
C GLU A 627 23.64 19.04 5.91
N PRO A 628 23.69 20.18 6.63
CA PRO A 628 23.75 20.19 8.09
C PRO A 628 22.41 19.77 8.74
N GLU A 629 21.33 19.68 7.95
CA GLU A 629 20.00 19.30 8.40
C GLU A 629 19.40 18.22 7.49
N LYS A 630 18.51 17.39 8.03
CA LYS A 630 17.81 16.34 7.26
C LYS A 630 17.02 16.98 6.13
N ILE A 631 17.28 16.55 4.89
CA ILE A 631 16.61 17.06 3.69
C ILE A 631 15.21 16.49 3.49
N TRP A 632 15.02 15.22 3.88
CA TRP A 632 13.78 14.51 3.61
C TRP A 632 12.62 15.06 4.43
N MET A 633 11.60 15.53 3.71
CA MET A 633 10.31 15.99 4.25
C MET A 633 10.45 16.97 5.43
N ASN A 634 11.44 17.86 5.36
CA ASN A 634 11.75 18.80 6.42
C ASN A 634 11.30 20.23 6.06
N THR A 635 10.15 20.64 6.62
CA THR A 635 9.57 21.98 6.41
C THR A 635 10.46 23.12 6.90
N GLY A 636 11.39 22.87 7.82
CA GLY A 636 12.28 23.91 8.36
C GLY A 636 13.50 24.19 7.49
N PHE A 637 13.85 23.26 6.59
CA PHE A 637 15.12 23.30 5.86
C PHE A 637 14.97 23.74 4.41
N ALA A 638 14.51 22.85 3.52
CA ALA A 638 14.40 23.10 2.10
C ALA A 638 12.96 22.86 1.65
N GLU A 639 12.15 23.89 1.82
CA GLU A 639 10.73 23.83 1.53
C GLU A 639 10.25 25.19 1.02
N ILE A 640 9.33 25.17 0.07
CA ILE A 640 8.55 26.33 -0.37
C ILE A 640 7.08 25.97 -0.18
N GLY A 641 6.33 26.83 0.48
CA GLY A 641 4.93 26.51 0.74
C GLY A 641 4.06 27.67 1.17
N TYR A 642 2.84 27.31 1.51
CA TYR A 642 1.79 28.23 1.91
C TYR A 642 0.92 27.57 2.99
N THR A 643 0.56 28.33 4.01
CA THR A 643 -0.31 27.86 5.08
C THR A 643 -1.69 28.48 4.90
N ALA A 644 -2.68 27.66 4.60
CA ALA A 644 -4.05 28.09 4.37
C ALA A 644 -4.67 28.71 5.63
N THR A 645 -5.37 29.82 5.45
CA THR A 645 -6.09 30.50 6.52
C THR A 645 -7.52 29.94 6.67
N GLU A 646 -8.21 30.30 7.75
CA GLU A 646 -9.60 29.89 7.95
C GLU A 646 -10.54 30.36 6.82
N LYS A 647 -10.24 31.51 6.21
CA LYS A 647 -11.06 32.06 5.10
C LYS A 647 -10.88 31.29 3.79
N GLU A 648 -9.81 30.51 3.69
CA GLU A 648 -9.44 29.74 2.49
C GLU A 648 -9.78 28.25 2.65
N ALA A 649 -10.36 27.85 3.77
CA ALA A 649 -10.80 26.49 4.01
C ALA A 649 -12.01 26.13 3.13
N GLY A 650 -12.01 24.89 2.64
CA GLY A 650 -13.07 24.35 1.79
C GLY A 650 -12.55 23.33 0.77
N ASP A 651 -13.47 22.76 0.00
CA ASP A 651 -13.14 21.80 -1.05
C ASP A 651 -12.68 22.54 -2.32
N CYS A 652 -11.41 22.38 -2.71
CA CYS A 652 -10.83 23.03 -3.89
C CYS A 652 -9.87 22.12 -4.66
N TYR A 653 -9.63 22.41 -5.93
CA TYR A 653 -8.50 21.83 -6.66
C TYR A 653 -7.23 22.61 -6.33
N VAL A 654 -6.17 21.91 -5.95
CA VAL A 654 -4.89 22.53 -5.59
C VAL A 654 -3.87 22.35 -6.71
N PHE A 655 -3.37 23.45 -7.25
CA PHE A 655 -2.35 23.50 -8.29
C PHE A 655 -1.05 24.11 -7.77
N ALA A 656 0.06 23.65 -8.35
CA ALA A 656 1.37 24.28 -8.19
C ALA A 656 2.02 24.44 -9.57
N THR A 657 2.57 25.62 -9.84
CA THR A 657 3.36 25.88 -11.05
C THR A 657 4.83 25.97 -10.67
N LEU A 658 5.63 25.04 -11.17
CA LEU A 658 7.03 24.83 -10.76
C LEU A 658 7.91 24.39 -11.92
N ARG A 659 9.24 24.42 -11.73
CA ARG A 659 10.22 23.80 -12.63
C ARG A 659 11.36 23.21 -11.81
N VAL A 660 12.02 22.19 -12.35
CA VAL A 660 13.11 21.47 -11.68
C VAL A 660 14.30 21.30 -12.62
N GLY A 661 15.51 21.53 -12.11
CA GLY A 661 16.75 21.27 -12.84
C GLY A 661 17.19 19.80 -12.68
N ALA A 662 16.58 18.89 -13.42
CA ALA A 662 16.91 17.46 -13.33
C ALA A 662 18.31 17.15 -13.88
N THR A 663 19.09 16.34 -13.15
CA THR A 663 20.49 16.01 -13.51
C THR A 663 20.63 14.71 -14.30
N VAL A 664 19.60 13.85 -14.24
CA VAL A 664 19.49 12.57 -14.96
C VAL A 664 18.34 12.63 -15.98
N ASP A 665 18.40 11.77 -17.02
CA ASP A 665 17.50 11.84 -18.18
C ASP A 665 16.01 11.83 -17.80
N VAL A 666 15.64 10.93 -16.89
CA VAL A 666 14.29 10.89 -16.27
C VAL A 666 14.46 10.58 -14.79
N ASP A 667 14.14 11.55 -13.95
CA ASP A 667 14.10 11.39 -12.51
C ASP A 667 12.66 11.27 -12.05
N PRO A 668 12.21 10.11 -11.52
CA PRO A 668 10.81 9.90 -11.17
C PRO A 668 10.35 10.75 -9.96
N ALA A 669 11.28 11.33 -9.20
CA ALA A 669 10.97 12.18 -8.06
C ALA A 669 12.06 13.23 -7.80
N SER A 670 12.20 14.20 -8.72
CA SER A 670 13.08 15.36 -8.56
C SER A 670 12.65 16.33 -7.46
N ALA A 671 11.35 16.37 -7.20
CA ALA A 671 10.74 17.12 -6.10
C ALA A 671 9.46 16.41 -5.69
N TYR A 672 8.89 16.83 -4.56
CA TYR A 672 7.58 16.40 -4.13
C TYR A 672 6.72 17.64 -3.88
N VAL A 673 5.44 17.54 -4.23
CA VAL A 673 4.43 18.53 -3.87
C VAL A 673 3.36 17.83 -3.05
N GLY A 674 2.96 18.43 -1.93
CA GLY A 674 1.98 17.78 -1.08
C GLY A 674 1.32 18.73 -0.08
N ILE A 675 0.54 18.12 0.81
CA ILE A 675 -0.26 18.83 1.81
C ILE A 675 -0.15 18.14 3.15
N TYR A 676 0.33 18.87 4.16
CA TYR A 676 0.17 18.51 5.56
C TYR A 676 -1.05 19.21 6.13
N GLN A 677 -1.95 18.47 6.74
CA GLN A 677 -3.23 18.97 7.23
C GLN A 677 -3.45 18.63 8.71
N THR A 678 -3.89 19.63 9.47
CA THR A 678 -4.48 19.43 10.81
C THR A 678 -5.90 18.90 10.66
N TRP A 679 -6.32 18.01 11.56
CA TRP A 679 -7.61 17.36 11.48
C TRP A 679 -8.67 17.97 12.39
N PHE A 680 -9.90 18.12 11.88
CA PHE A 680 -11.04 18.74 12.58
C PHE A 680 -12.30 17.86 12.54
N PRO A 681 -12.29 16.62 13.06
CA PRO A 681 -13.46 15.75 13.05
C PRO A 681 -14.64 16.45 13.74
N ASN A 682 -15.79 16.53 13.06
CA ASN A 682 -16.97 17.27 13.53
C ASN A 682 -16.68 18.74 13.94
N GLY A 683 -15.63 19.35 13.37
CA GLY A 683 -15.17 20.70 13.72
C GLY A 683 -14.27 20.79 14.96
N PHE A 684 -13.98 19.66 15.63
CA PHE A 684 -13.13 19.63 16.83
C PHE A 684 -11.66 19.47 16.46
N GLY A 685 -10.80 20.45 16.76
CA GLY A 685 -9.37 20.38 16.42
C GLY A 685 -8.62 19.25 17.16
N VAL A 686 -8.05 18.30 16.41
CA VAL A 686 -7.18 17.25 16.96
C VAL A 686 -5.73 17.65 16.78
N LYS A 687 -4.93 17.54 17.85
CA LYS A 687 -3.50 17.85 17.80
C LYS A 687 -2.76 16.91 16.83
N GLY A 688 -1.89 17.49 16.01
CA GLY A 688 -1.04 16.78 15.04
C GLY A 688 -1.40 17.12 13.60
N ARG A 689 -0.52 16.74 12.68
CA ARG A 689 -0.73 16.85 11.25
C ARG A 689 -0.55 15.49 10.60
N MET A 690 -1.27 15.26 9.51
CA MET A 690 -1.06 14.14 8.61
C MET A 690 -0.82 14.64 7.19
N GLU A 691 -0.12 13.86 6.41
CA GLU A 691 -0.01 14.09 4.97
C GLU A 691 -1.26 13.54 4.29
N ILE A 692 -1.91 14.35 3.45
CA ILE A 692 -3.14 13.96 2.75
C ILE A 692 -2.95 13.82 1.24
N ALA A 693 -1.89 14.43 0.73
CA ALA A 693 -1.53 14.38 -0.68
C ALA A 693 -0.01 14.45 -0.83
N ASN A 694 0.51 13.66 -1.77
CA ASN A 694 1.90 13.63 -2.16
C ASN A 694 1.99 13.28 -3.65
N GLN A 695 2.56 14.17 -4.44
CA GLN A 695 2.87 13.96 -5.84
C GLN A 695 4.38 14.07 -6.04
N ALA A 696 4.99 12.98 -6.51
CA ALA A 696 6.34 12.99 -7.03
C ALA A 696 6.37 13.76 -8.37
N ILE A 697 7.34 14.67 -8.49
CA ILE A 697 7.56 15.48 -9.69
C ILE A 697 8.61 14.80 -10.55
N VAL A 698 8.19 14.41 -11.75
CA VAL A 698 9.07 13.82 -12.75
C VAL A 698 9.92 14.91 -13.39
N GLY A 699 11.23 14.87 -13.15
CA GLY A 699 12.21 15.74 -13.80
C GLY A 699 12.78 15.09 -15.06
N ARG A 700 13.11 15.91 -16.06
CA ARG A 700 13.79 15.45 -17.28
C ARG A 700 14.94 16.37 -17.61
N LYS A 701 16.11 15.78 -17.85
CA LYS A 701 17.32 16.55 -18.15
C LYS A 701 17.10 17.42 -19.38
N GLY A 702 17.45 18.71 -19.26
CA GLY A 702 17.30 19.68 -20.33
C GLY A 702 15.87 20.21 -20.54
N VAL A 703 14.90 19.82 -19.70
CA VAL A 703 13.54 20.41 -19.70
C VAL A 703 13.41 21.35 -18.51
N ASP A 704 13.59 22.64 -18.75
CA ASP A 704 13.66 23.71 -17.74
C ASP A 704 12.44 24.66 -17.74
N GLY A 705 11.40 24.34 -18.52
CA GLY A 705 10.17 25.12 -18.60
C GLY A 705 9.26 24.99 -17.36
N TRP A 706 8.41 26.00 -17.15
CA TRP A 706 7.34 25.95 -16.15
C TRP A 706 6.33 24.86 -16.48
N GLN A 707 5.98 24.04 -15.48
CA GLN A 707 4.91 23.05 -15.54
C GLN A 707 3.91 23.29 -14.41
N THR A 708 2.63 23.09 -14.71
CA THR A 708 1.56 23.15 -13.72
C THR A 708 1.08 21.75 -13.39
N ILE A 709 1.17 21.37 -12.11
CA ILE A 709 0.69 20.09 -11.59
C ILE A 709 -0.55 20.31 -10.73
N CYS A 710 -1.35 19.25 -10.57
CA CYS A 710 -2.59 19.28 -9.79
C CYS A 710 -2.59 18.12 -8.79
N LEU A 711 -2.71 18.46 -7.50
CA LEU A 711 -2.92 17.48 -6.43
C LEU A 711 -4.36 16.95 -6.40
N GLY A 712 -5.21 17.38 -7.33
CA GLY A 712 -6.64 17.08 -7.43
C GLY A 712 -7.50 17.87 -6.43
N LYS A 713 -8.75 17.46 -6.26
CA LYS A 713 -9.72 18.04 -5.31
C LYS A 713 -9.37 17.65 -3.88
N ARG A 714 -9.21 18.63 -3.00
CA ARG A 714 -8.82 18.44 -1.60
C ARG A 714 -9.72 19.27 -0.71
N ARG A 715 -10.10 18.70 0.43
CA ARG A 715 -10.67 19.44 1.54
C ARG A 715 -9.54 20.12 2.29
N ILE A 716 -9.42 21.43 2.13
CA ILE A 716 -8.41 22.24 2.81
C ILE A 716 -8.98 22.73 4.13
N ASN A 717 -8.38 22.27 5.23
CA ASN A 717 -8.69 22.78 6.56
C ASN A 717 -7.85 24.02 6.88
N PRO A 718 -8.26 24.83 7.88
CA PRO A 718 -7.39 25.87 8.43
C PRO A 718 -6.02 25.30 8.84
N GLU A 719 -4.96 26.08 8.65
CA GLU A 719 -3.57 25.72 8.94
C GLU A 719 -2.96 24.60 8.09
N SER A 720 -3.66 24.16 7.04
CA SER A 720 -3.10 23.20 6.09
C SER A 720 -1.90 23.81 5.37
N ARG A 721 -0.78 23.09 5.39
CA ARG A 721 0.47 23.48 4.75
C ARG A 721 0.58 22.80 3.40
N ILE A 722 0.46 23.58 2.33
CA ILE A 722 0.83 23.17 0.98
C ILE A 722 2.34 23.38 0.86
N TRP A 723 3.06 22.39 0.37
CA TRP A 723 4.52 22.42 0.35
C TRP A 723 5.09 21.82 -0.95
N VAL A 724 6.26 22.31 -1.32
CA VAL A 724 7.18 21.74 -2.30
C VAL A 724 8.50 21.46 -1.60
N MET A 725 8.99 20.23 -1.71
CA MET A 725 10.17 19.73 -1.02
C MET A 725 11.10 18.98 -1.98
N PRO A 726 12.39 18.84 -1.66
CA PRO A 726 13.36 18.20 -2.54
C PRO A 726 13.05 16.72 -2.78
N GLY A 727 13.36 16.28 -3.99
CA GLY A 727 13.59 14.88 -4.31
C GLY A 727 14.79 14.33 -3.56
N ILE A 728 14.85 13.01 -3.40
CA ILE A 728 15.95 12.35 -2.66
C ILE A 728 16.58 11.19 -3.43
N LEU A 729 16.15 10.94 -4.67
CA LEU A 729 16.70 9.87 -5.49
C LEU A 729 17.99 10.32 -6.18
N HIS A 730 17.96 11.53 -6.77
CA HIS A 730 19.06 12.13 -7.52
C HIS A 730 19.23 13.62 -7.17
N PRO A 731 20.43 14.19 -7.30
CA PRO A 731 20.63 15.62 -7.16
C PRO A 731 19.82 16.40 -8.20
N VAL A 732 19.42 17.62 -7.85
CA VAL A 732 18.78 18.57 -8.76
C VAL A 732 19.47 19.92 -8.66
N ASP A 733 19.60 20.64 -9.76
CA ASP A 733 20.30 21.93 -9.79
C ASP A 733 19.51 23.02 -9.04
N TYR A 734 18.18 22.94 -9.11
CA TYR A 734 17.24 23.83 -8.45
C TYR A 734 15.83 23.24 -8.44
N VAL A 735 15.02 23.73 -7.50
CA VAL A 735 13.55 23.60 -7.52
C VAL A 735 12.96 25.00 -7.39
N ASP A 736 12.20 25.42 -8.41
CA ASP A 736 11.58 26.73 -8.46
C ASP A 736 10.06 26.59 -8.42
N VAL A 737 9.40 27.45 -7.63
CA VAL A 737 7.95 27.51 -7.51
C VAL A 737 7.47 28.93 -7.81
N LYS A 738 6.67 29.07 -8.86
CA LYS A 738 6.11 30.34 -9.31
C LYS A 738 4.89 30.74 -8.49
N GLU A 739 3.95 29.80 -8.34
CA GLU A 739 2.67 30.04 -7.67
C GLU A 739 2.01 28.75 -7.19
N PHE A 740 1.17 28.88 -6.17
CA PHE A 740 0.10 27.92 -5.88
C PHE A 740 -1.23 28.54 -6.28
N THR A 741 -2.19 27.72 -6.70
CA THR A 741 -3.54 28.20 -7.02
C THR A 741 -4.58 27.23 -6.51
N PHE A 742 -5.57 27.73 -5.77
CA PHE A 742 -6.75 26.94 -5.40
C PHE A 742 -7.90 27.34 -6.29
N VAL A 743 -8.57 26.36 -6.86
CA VAL A 743 -9.65 26.57 -7.84
C VAL A 743 -10.91 25.89 -7.36
N ASP A 744 -12.02 26.62 -7.38
CA ASP A 744 -13.34 26.08 -7.04
C ASP A 744 -13.68 24.89 -7.96
N PRO A 745 -14.15 23.75 -7.40
CA PRO A 745 -14.49 22.57 -8.18
C PRO A 745 -15.46 22.84 -9.33
N ARG A 746 -16.34 23.84 -9.23
CA ARG A 746 -17.29 24.20 -10.29
C ARG A 746 -16.62 24.67 -11.58
N LEU A 747 -15.41 25.23 -11.50
CA LEU A 747 -14.62 25.63 -12.69
C LEU A 747 -13.98 24.42 -13.39
N ILE A 748 -13.77 23.31 -12.67
CA ILE A 748 -13.05 22.12 -13.15
C ILE A 748 -14.01 20.99 -13.55
N GLU A 749 -15.02 20.74 -12.73
CA GLU A 749 -16.00 19.66 -12.87
C GLU A 749 -17.20 20.09 -13.72
N GLY A 750 -17.27 21.37 -14.10
CA GLY A 750 -18.29 21.97 -14.95
C GLY A 750 -17.75 23.17 -15.74
N GLY A 751 -18.64 23.86 -16.44
CA GLY A 751 -18.33 25.09 -17.17
C GLY A 751 -18.98 26.31 -16.50
N VAL A 752 -18.26 27.41 -16.43
CA VAL A 752 -18.74 28.66 -15.84
C VAL A 752 -18.63 29.77 -16.88
N ALA A 753 -19.78 30.27 -17.34
CA ALA A 753 -19.86 31.42 -18.22
C ALA A 753 -19.50 32.73 -17.47
N ASP A 754 -19.13 33.76 -18.21
CA ASP A 754 -19.08 35.11 -17.65
C ASP A 754 -20.51 35.65 -17.54
N THR A 755 -20.95 35.98 -16.32
CA THR A 755 -22.31 36.43 -16.06
C THR A 755 -22.50 37.94 -16.23
N LYS A 756 -21.42 38.69 -16.46
CA LYS A 756 -21.45 40.16 -16.61
C LYS A 756 -21.44 40.61 -18.06
N ASP A 757 -20.86 39.82 -18.95
CA ASP A 757 -20.82 40.10 -20.39
C ASP A 757 -20.93 38.78 -21.18
N GLU A 758 -22.07 38.59 -21.85
CA GLU A 758 -22.32 37.41 -22.69
C GLU A 758 -21.33 37.29 -23.88
N LYS A 759 -20.63 38.37 -24.23
CA LYS A 759 -19.59 38.37 -25.28
C LYS A 759 -18.19 38.07 -24.72
N ALA A 760 -18.00 38.10 -23.41
CA ALA A 760 -16.71 37.80 -22.80
C ALA A 760 -16.43 36.29 -22.84
N GLN A 761 -15.14 35.94 -22.90
CA GLN A 761 -14.71 34.55 -22.84
C GLN A 761 -15.12 33.93 -21.50
N ALA A 762 -15.77 32.77 -21.54
CA ALA A 762 -16.18 32.03 -20.35
C ALA A 762 -15.01 31.85 -19.36
N HIS A 763 -15.31 31.80 -18.06
CA HIS A 763 -14.31 31.56 -17.03
C HIS A 763 -13.75 30.14 -17.09
N SER A 764 -14.60 29.17 -17.43
CA SER A 764 -14.18 27.81 -17.76
C SER A 764 -15.11 27.12 -18.76
N ILE A 765 -14.55 26.16 -19.50
CA ILE A 765 -15.31 25.24 -20.36
C ILE A 765 -15.00 23.80 -19.94
N PHE A 766 -16.06 23.00 -19.81
CA PHE A 766 -15.99 21.56 -19.60
C PHE A 766 -16.46 20.81 -20.85
N VAL A 767 -15.60 19.97 -21.38
CA VAL A 767 -15.88 19.11 -22.52
C VAL A 767 -15.97 17.67 -22.03
N GLY A 768 -17.20 17.15 -21.97
CA GLY A 768 -17.49 15.77 -21.59
C GLY A 768 -17.15 14.77 -22.71
N CYS A 769 -17.01 13.51 -22.32
CA CYS A 769 -16.64 12.43 -23.23
C CYS A 769 -17.65 12.13 -24.35
N ASP A 770 -18.88 12.60 -24.22
CA ASP A 770 -19.92 12.53 -25.26
C ASP A 770 -19.54 13.32 -26.53
N LYS A 771 -18.65 14.31 -26.40
CA LYS A 771 -18.15 15.15 -27.49
C LYS A 771 -16.88 14.62 -28.17
N PHE A 772 -16.33 13.49 -27.71
CA PHE A 772 -15.07 12.96 -28.23
C PHE A 772 -15.28 12.17 -29.53
N ASP A 773 -14.23 12.11 -30.34
CA ASP A 773 -14.20 11.37 -31.59
C ASP A 773 -14.35 9.86 -31.32
N ARG A 774 -15.21 9.18 -32.09
CA ARG A 774 -15.51 7.75 -31.93
C ARG A 774 -14.76 6.88 -32.92
N ASP A 775 -13.47 6.65 -32.67
CA ASP A 775 -12.67 5.65 -33.40
C ASP A 775 -13.08 4.21 -32.99
N ARG A 776 -12.74 3.19 -33.79
CA ARG A 776 -13.09 1.76 -33.60
C ARG A 776 -12.70 1.21 -32.23
N ASN A 777 -11.59 1.69 -31.68
CA ASN A 777 -11.05 1.27 -30.38
C ASN A 777 -11.39 2.22 -29.22
N VAL A 778 -12.30 3.18 -29.42
CA VAL A 778 -12.77 4.09 -28.37
C VAL A 778 -14.22 3.74 -28.00
N ARG A 779 -14.47 3.49 -26.71
CA ARG A 779 -15.82 3.22 -26.17
C ARG A 779 -16.16 4.19 -25.05
N ILE A 780 -17.42 4.62 -24.97
CA ILE A 780 -17.92 5.37 -23.82
C ILE A 780 -18.37 4.37 -22.76
N GLU A 781 -17.72 4.44 -21.60
CA GLU A 781 -17.98 3.60 -20.43
C GLU A 781 -18.61 4.46 -19.31
N GLN A 782 -19.15 3.79 -18.29
CA GLN A 782 -19.71 4.44 -17.10
C GLN A 782 -19.00 3.95 -15.83
N ASP A 783 -18.61 4.88 -14.96
CA ASP A 783 -18.07 4.53 -13.64
C ASP A 783 -19.14 3.86 -12.78
N ARG A 784 -18.76 2.80 -12.07
CA ARG A 784 -19.73 1.93 -11.36
C ARG A 784 -20.31 2.55 -10.08
N ILE A 785 -19.64 3.55 -9.50
CA ILE A 785 -20.01 4.10 -8.18
C ILE A 785 -20.41 5.57 -8.29
N ASP A 786 -19.59 6.38 -8.96
CA ASP A 786 -19.85 7.81 -9.14
C ASP A 786 -20.74 8.09 -10.37
N ASN A 787 -21.00 7.07 -11.20
CA ASN A 787 -21.93 7.10 -12.35
C ASN A 787 -21.60 8.12 -13.46
N PHE A 788 -20.43 8.75 -13.46
CA PHE A 788 -19.99 9.59 -14.57
C PHE A 788 -19.58 8.75 -15.79
N LYS A 789 -19.62 9.35 -16.98
CA LYS A 789 -19.17 8.71 -18.22
C LYS A 789 -17.75 9.11 -18.57
N TYR A 790 -17.01 8.22 -19.20
CA TYR A 790 -15.66 8.48 -19.72
C TYR A 790 -15.44 7.73 -21.03
N ALA A 791 -14.49 8.21 -21.84
CA ALA A 791 -14.03 7.49 -23.02
C ALA A 791 -12.86 6.59 -22.65
N ARG A 792 -12.96 5.31 -22.95
CA ARG A 792 -11.90 4.32 -22.84
C ARG A 792 -11.32 4.00 -24.21
N LEU A 793 -10.02 4.13 -24.33
CA LEU A 793 -9.23 3.56 -25.42
C LEU A 793 -8.57 2.27 -24.95
N ALA A 794 -8.88 1.17 -25.63
CA ALA A 794 -8.28 -0.14 -25.40
C ALA A 794 -8.36 -0.99 -26.68
N THR A 795 -7.70 -2.15 -26.68
CA THR A 795 -7.68 -3.07 -27.84
C THR A 795 -8.99 -3.87 -27.94
N PHE A 796 -10.09 -3.19 -28.26
CA PHE A 796 -11.40 -3.84 -28.46
C PHE A 796 -11.52 -4.55 -29.81
N ASP A 797 -10.87 -3.99 -30.83
CA ASP A 797 -10.80 -4.49 -32.19
C ASP A 797 -9.32 -4.66 -32.57
N THR A 798 -8.87 -5.91 -32.58
CA THR A 798 -7.47 -6.27 -32.85
C THR A 798 -7.04 -5.97 -34.29
N ASN A 799 -7.98 -5.67 -35.19
CA ASN A 799 -7.70 -5.29 -36.59
C ASN A 799 -7.69 -3.77 -36.81
N ALA A 800 -7.83 -2.97 -35.75
CA ALA A 800 -7.76 -1.52 -35.79
C ALA A 800 -6.59 -1.03 -34.91
N PRO A 801 -5.87 0.04 -35.32
CA PRO A 801 -4.84 0.62 -34.48
C PRO A 801 -5.43 1.25 -33.20
N VAL A 802 -4.65 1.27 -32.13
CA VAL A 802 -4.98 1.97 -30.88
C VAL A 802 -4.31 3.35 -30.95
N ASN A 803 -4.99 4.32 -31.55
CA ASN A 803 -4.41 5.63 -31.86
C ASN A 803 -4.49 6.62 -30.70
N ALA A 804 -5.69 7.12 -30.40
CA ALA A 804 -5.90 8.16 -29.39
C ALA A 804 -7.37 8.25 -29.00
N VAL A 805 -7.64 8.81 -27.82
CA VAL A 805 -8.91 9.49 -27.57
C VAL A 805 -8.73 10.95 -27.94
N SER A 806 -9.58 11.47 -28.82
CA SER A 806 -9.44 12.83 -29.35
C SER A 806 -10.72 13.64 -29.19
N TRP A 807 -10.55 14.94 -28.99
CA TRP A 807 -11.63 15.92 -29.09
C TRP A 807 -11.25 16.98 -30.13
N THR A 808 -12.18 17.26 -31.04
CA THR A 808 -12.03 18.30 -32.07
C THR A 808 -12.64 19.61 -31.59
N VAL A 809 -11.81 20.66 -31.50
CA VAL A 809 -12.19 22.01 -31.04
C VAL A 809 -13.25 22.64 -31.96
N LYS A 810 -14.32 23.19 -31.37
CA LYS A 810 -15.38 23.94 -32.06
C LYS A 810 -15.16 25.45 -31.97
N PRO A 811 -15.82 26.27 -32.82
CA PRO A 811 -15.69 27.73 -32.79
C PRO A 811 -15.91 28.36 -31.41
N ALA A 812 -16.90 27.88 -30.65
CA ALA A 812 -17.24 28.41 -29.32
C ALA A 812 -16.17 28.12 -28.25
N GLU A 813 -15.22 27.23 -28.54
CA GLU A 813 -14.14 26.83 -27.63
C GLU A 813 -12.78 27.41 -28.06
N ALA A 814 -12.74 28.17 -29.16
CA ALA A 814 -11.54 28.85 -29.63
C ALA A 814 -11.13 29.98 -28.68
N GLY A 815 -9.82 30.19 -28.52
CA GLY A 815 -9.26 31.21 -27.63
C GLY A 815 -8.02 30.73 -26.89
N ASP A 816 -7.52 31.59 -26.00
CA ASP A 816 -6.40 31.28 -25.13
C ASP A 816 -6.89 30.61 -23.84
N TRP A 817 -6.33 29.44 -23.52
CA TRP A 817 -6.76 28.61 -22.41
C TRP A 817 -5.57 28.00 -21.67
N ASP A 818 -5.70 27.86 -20.36
CA ASP A 818 -4.92 26.86 -19.64
C ASP A 818 -5.69 25.54 -19.75
N ALA A 819 -5.17 24.58 -20.52
CA ALA A 819 -5.88 23.36 -20.89
C ALA A 819 -5.45 22.17 -20.04
N TYR A 820 -6.43 21.38 -19.62
CA TYR A 820 -6.22 20.20 -18.77
C TYR A 820 -7.03 19.01 -19.28
N LEU A 821 -6.50 17.80 -19.06
CA LEU A 821 -7.20 16.55 -19.31
C LEU A 821 -7.38 15.82 -17.97
N LYS A 822 -8.60 15.36 -17.67
CA LYS A 822 -8.85 14.43 -16.57
C LYS A 822 -8.73 13.00 -17.10
N VAL A 823 -7.68 12.30 -16.71
CA VAL A 823 -7.26 11.02 -17.30
C VAL A 823 -7.03 9.95 -16.25
N ARG A 824 -7.10 8.68 -16.68
CA ARG A 824 -6.65 7.51 -15.92
C ARG A 824 -5.98 6.54 -16.88
N ILE A 825 -4.82 6.00 -16.51
CA ILE A 825 -4.08 5.06 -17.35
C ILE A 825 -3.91 3.74 -16.61
N GLY A 826 -4.42 2.65 -17.19
CA GLY A 826 -4.10 1.29 -16.77
C GLY A 826 -2.76 0.89 -17.35
N ALA A 827 -1.66 1.31 -16.73
CA ALA A 827 -0.31 1.09 -17.25
C ALA A 827 0.06 -0.40 -17.25
N ALA A 828 0.96 -0.80 -18.15
CA ALA A 828 1.46 -2.17 -18.25
C ALA A 828 2.38 -2.58 -17.07
N PHE A 829 2.99 -1.60 -16.42
CA PHE A 829 3.87 -1.78 -15.26
C PHE A 829 3.77 -0.64 -14.26
N ALA A 830 4.32 -0.84 -13.06
CA ALA A 830 4.29 0.17 -12.01
C ALA A 830 5.22 1.36 -12.31
N LEU A 831 4.81 2.57 -11.92
CA LEU A 831 5.57 3.82 -12.04
C LEU A 831 6.05 4.14 -13.48
N ASP A 832 5.18 3.91 -14.46
CA ASP A 832 5.44 4.28 -15.84
C ASP A 832 5.35 5.80 -16.04
N GLN A 833 6.51 6.44 -16.18
CA GLN A 833 6.62 7.90 -16.36
C GLN A 833 6.23 8.38 -17.77
N ASN A 834 5.92 7.46 -18.69
CA ASN A 834 5.60 7.74 -20.09
C ASN A 834 4.42 6.89 -20.60
N ALA A 835 3.47 6.58 -19.73
CA ALA A 835 2.36 5.68 -20.07
C ALA A 835 1.49 6.21 -21.21
N ALA A 836 1.28 7.53 -21.27
CA ALA A 836 0.61 8.18 -22.39
C ALA A 836 1.18 9.59 -22.63
N MET A 837 0.69 10.24 -23.67
CA MET A 837 1.00 11.62 -24.04
C MET A 837 -0.31 12.38 -24.26
N ALA A 838 -0.51 13.44 -23.49
CA ALA A 838 -1.52 14.46 -23.80
C ALA A 838 -0.92 15.41 -24.84
N SER A 839 -1.70 15.84 -25.83
CA SER A 839 -1.20 16.78 -26.84
C SER A 839 -2.30 17.62 -27.48
N VAL A 840 -1.91 18.79 -28.02
CA VAL A 840 -2.71 19.56 -28.98
C VAL A 840 -2.06 19.43 -30.34
N THR A 841 -2.83 19.11 -31.37
CA THR A 841 -2.38 18.95 -32.76
C THR A 841 -3.17 19.85 -33.71
N ILE A 842 -2.55 20.22 -34.82
CA ILE A 842 -3.17 20.99 -35.90
C ILE A 842 -3.22 20.09 -37.15
N PRO A 843 -4.28 19.29 -37.35
CA PRO A 843 -4.33 18.29 -38.42
C PRO A 843 -4.10 18.85 -39.83
N SER A 844 -4.43 20.12 -40.06
CA SER A 844 -4.23 20.81 -41.34
C SER A 844 -2.79 21.28 -41.59
N LYS A 845 -1.88 21.15 -40.62
CA LYS A 845 -0.48 21.58 -40.74
C LYS A 845 0.47 20.44 -40.41
N CYS A 846 1.24 20.02 -41.41
CA CYS A 846 2.32 19.06 -41.24
C CYS A 846 3.69 19.75 -41.40
N CYS A 847 4.68 19.25 -40.68
CA CYS A 847 6.08 19.60 -40.90
C CYS A 847 6.46 19.27 -42.34
N THR A 848 7.06 20.23 -43.04
CA THR A 848 7.48 20.09 -44.43
C THR A 848 8.58 19.05 -44.62
N ASP A 849 9.35 18.77 -43.57
CA ASP A 849 10.57 17.96 -43.67
C ASP A 849 10.31 16.49 -43.31
N CYS A 850 9.52 16.24 -42.26
CA CYS A 850 9.24 14.87 -41.77
C CYS A 850 7.77 14.45 -41.91
N GLY A 851 6.89 15.32 -42.40
CA GLY A 851 5.45 15.04 -42.58
C GLY A 851 4.65 14.95 -41.28
N ALA A 852 5.28 15.10 -40.10
CA ALA A 852 4.59 14.99 -38.82
C ALA A 852 3.62 16.16 -38.58
N VAL A 853 2.44 15.86 -38.02
CA VAL A 853 1.44 16.88 -37.68
C VAL A 853 2.00 17.85 -36.64
N GLN A 854 1.81 19.15 -36.88
CA GLN A 854 2.26 20.19 -35.95
C GLN A 854 1.59 20.00 -34.59
N THR A 855 2.40 19.92 -33.52
CA THR A 855 1.93 19.65 -32.16
C THR A 855 2.35 20.79 -31.22
N PRO A 856 1.58 21.88 -31.13
CA PRO A 856 1.96 23.06 -30.34
C PRO A 856 2.12 22.82 -28.83
N ALA A 857 1.47 21.79 -28.26
CA ALA A 857 1.59 21.46 -26.85
C ALA A 857 1.60 19.94 -26.63
N ARG A 858 2.43 19.49 -25.68
CA ARG A 858 2.59 18.09 -25.28
C ARG A 858 2.85 18.01 -23.78
N ALA A 859 2.29 17.01 -23.13
CA ALA A 859 2.57 16.69 -21.75
C ALA A 859 2.60 15.17 -21.55
N HIS A 860 3.67 14.69 -20.93
CA HIS A 860 3.76 13.28 -20.53
C HIS A 860 2.69 12.97 -19.49
N VAL A 861 2.04 11.82 -19.63
CA VAL A 861 1.08 11.30 -18.67
C VAL A 861 1.70 10.07 -18.02
N SER A 862 1.93 10.14 -16.71
CA SER A 862 2.37 8.98 -15.94
C SER A 862 1.19 8.05 -15.64
N GLY A 863 1.49 6.78 -15.44
CA GLY A 863 0.54 5.76 -15.03
C GLY A 863 1.24 4.70 -14.19
N SER A 864 0.47 3.86 -13.52
CA SER A 864 1.05 2.76 -12.75
C SER A 864 0.06 1.61 -12.66
N LEU A 865 0.53 0.40 -12.92
CA LEU A 865 -0.23 -0.81 -12.57
C LEU A 865 -0.51 -0.78 -11.06
N GLY A 866 -1.76 -0.97 -10.66
CA GLY A 866 -2.27 -0.93 -9.27
C GLY A 866 -2.48 0.45 -8.64
N ASP A 867 -2.16 1.52 -9.38
CA ASP A 867 -2.61 2.88 -9.10
C ASP A 867 -3.25 3.47 -10.36
N GLU A 868 -4.41 2.93 -10.70
CA GLU A 868 -5.26 3.40 -11.78
C GLU A 868 -6.18 4.53 -11.31
N ALA A 869 -5.65 5.49 -10.55
CA ALA A 869 -6.43 6.61 -10.06
C ALA A 869 -6.57 7.74 -11.11
N TRP A 870 -7.67 8.49 -11.06
CA TRP A 870 -7.88 9.66 -11.91
C TRP A 870 -6.95 10.82 -11.54
N GLN A 871 -6.38 11.50 -12.54
CA GLN A 871 -5.51 12.66 -12.39
C GLN A 871 -5.83 13.76 -13.38
N LEU A 872 -5.48 15.00 -13.05
CA LEU A 872 -5.50 16.12 -13.99
C LEU A 872 -4.09 16.36 -14.55
N VAL A 873 -3.98 16.36 -15.87
CA VAL A 873 -2.73 16.66 -16.59
C VAL A 873 -2.88 17.99 -17.29
N SER A 874 -1.94 18.92 -17.06
CA SER A 874 -1.90 20.21 -17.74
C SER A 874 -1.15 20.12 -19.06
N LEU A 875 -1.70 20.75 -20.11
CA LEU A 875 -1.00 21.05 -21.36
C LEU A 875 -0.35 22.45 -21.34
N GLY A 876 -0.43 23.15 -20.21
CA GLY A 876 -0.05 24.55 -20.09
C GLY A 876 -1.01 25.47 -20.84
N ARG A 877 -0.51 26.68 -21.14
CA ARG A 877 -1.25 27.67 -21.93
C ARG A 877 -1.22 27.30 -23.41
N VAL A 878 -2.39 27.25 -24.03
CA VAL A 878 -2.58 26.92 -25.44
C VAL A 878 -3.55 27.89 -26.10
N THR A 879 -3.26 28.28 -27.34
CA THR A 879 -4.20 28.99 -28.20
C THR A 879 -4.92 27.98 -29.07
N LEU A 880 -6.21 27.75 -28.81
CA LEU A 880 -7.03 26.81 -29.55
C LEU A 880 -7.77 27.52 -30.68
N ALA A 881 -7.81 26.89 -31.85
CA ALA A 881 -8.63 27.29 -32.99
C ALA A 881 -9.52 26.13 -33.43
N GLU A 882 -10.61 26.44 -34.12
CA GLU A 882 -11.49 25.44 -34.72
C GLU A 882 -10.71 24.40 -35.54
N GLY A 883 -11.06 23.13 -35.39
CA GLY A 883 -10.45 22.02 -36.13
C GLY A 883 -9.11 21.53 -35.57
N MET A 884 -8.52 22.22 -34.58
CA MET A 884 -7.45 21.63 -33.77
C MET A 884 -7.98 20.42 -32.98
N LYS A 885 -7.09 19.51 -32.61
CA LYS A 885 -7.43 18.34 -31.79
C LYS A 885 -6.64 18.29 -30.50
N VAL A 886 -7.34 18.04 -29.39
CA VAL A 886 -6.73 17.65 -28.12
C VAL A 886 -6.79 16.13 -28.01
N ASN A 887 -5.64 15.49 -27.80
CA ASN A 887 -5.51 14.04 -27.86
C ASN A 887 -4.91 13.49 -26.55
N LEU A 888 -5.38 12.31 -26.16
CA LEU A 888 -4.70 11.40 -25.25
C LEU A 888 -4.21 10.20 -26.06
N VAL A 889 -2.89 10.10 -26.24
CA VAL A 889 -2.22 9.09 -27.06
C VAL A 889 -1.51 8.11 -26.13
N PRO A 890 -1.91 6.83 -26.04
CA PRO A 890 -1.19 5.85 -25.24
C PRO A 890 0.19 5.62 -25.86
N ARG A 891 1.15 5.19 -25.04
CA ARG A 891 2.44 4.75 -25.56
C ARG A 891 2.24 3.61 -26.57
N ALA A 892 2.91 3.73 -27.71
CA ALA A 892 2.91 2.73 -28.78
C ALA A 892 4.20 1.90 -28.77
N GLY A 893 4.12 0.62 -29.15
CA GLY A 893 5.25 -0.31 -29.27
C GLY A 893 5.27 -1.44 -28.22
N THR A 894 5.78 -2.62 -28.62
CA THR A 894 6.09 -3.84 -27.81
C THR A 894 5.05 -4.27 -26.75
N ASN A 895 5.42 -5.15 -25.82
CA ASN A 895 4.56 -5.66 -24.72
C ASN A 895 4.28 -4.60 -23.61
N ASP A 896 4.63 -3.34 -23.87
CA ASP A 896 4.60 -2.26 -22.88
C ASP A 896 3.41 -1.29 -23.10
N VAL A 897 2.51 -1.60 -24.03
CA VAL A 897 1.30 -0.80 -24.29
C VAL A 897 0.39 -0.84 -23.05
N PRO A 898 -0.10 0.32 -22.56
CA PRO A 898 -1.08 0.36 -21.48
C PRO A 898 -2.30 -0.51 -21.78
N HIS A 899 -2.84 -1.17 -20.76
CA HIS A 899 -4.07 -1.96 -20.87
C HIS A 899 -5.26 -1.11 -21.30
N TYR A 900 -5.29 0.16 -20.89
CA TYR A 900 -6.24 1.16 -21.36
C TYR A 900 -5.75 2.59 -21.07
N ALA A 901 -6.26 3.54 -21.84
CA ALA A 901 -6.17 4.97 -21.57
C ALA A 901 -7.58 5.56 -21.51
N ASP A 902 -7.97 6.08 -20.35
CA ASP A 902 -9.28 6.66 -20.12
C ASP A 902 -9.18 8.20 -20.10
N LEU A 903 -10.07 8.87 -20.84
CA LEU A 903 -10.26 10.31 -20.81
C LEU A 903 -11.68 10.61 -20.35
N HIS A 904 -11.80 11.30 -19.22
CA HIS A 904 -13.08 11.74 -18.67
C HIS A 904 -13.55 13.04 -19.34
N SER A 905 -12.67 14.04 -19.35
CA SER A 905 -13.00 15.39 -19.79
C SER A 905 -11.78 16.17 -20.23
N VAL A 906 -11.99 17.11 -21.15
CA VAL A 906 -11.07 18.23 -21.42
C VAL A 906 -11.62 19.46 -20.70
N ILE A 907 -10.75 20.16 -19.97
CA ILE A 907 -11.10 21.31 -19.13
C ILE A 907 -10.28 22.49 -19.61
N LEU A 908 -10.94 23.60 -19.92
CA LEU A 908 -10.30 24.84 -20.36
C LEU A 908 -10.57 25.91 -19.33
N LEU A 909 -9.51 26.50 -18.75
CA LEU A 909 -9.62 27.58 -17.78
C LEU A 909 -9.13 28.88 -18.37
N ASN A 910 -9.90 29.95 -18.18
CA ASN A 910 -9.55 31.27 -18.69
C ASN A 910 -8.31 31.80 -17.96
N PRO A 911 -7.17 31.98 -18.64
CA PRO A 911 -5.95 32.38 -17.96
C PRO A 911 -6.00 33.80 -17.39
N GLY A 912 -6.80 34.69 -17.98
CA GLY A 912 -7.05 36.04 -17.46
C GLY A 912 -7.89 36.02 -16.19
N TYR A 913 -8.80 35.06 -16.05
CA TYR A 913 -9.57 34.84 -14.82
C TYR A 913 -8.68 34.25 -13.72
N LEU A 914 -7.81 33.28 -14.06
CA LEU A 914 -6.85 32.67 -13.12
C LEU A 914 -5.73 33.60 -12.66
N ALA A 915 -5.41 34.64 -13.44
CA ALA A 915 -4.31 35.56 -13.15
C ALA A 915 -4.46 36.38 -11.85
N LYS A 916 -5.59 36.30 -11.14
CA LYS A 916 -5.82 37.00 -9.88
C LYS A 916 -6.74 36.21 -8.96
N THR A 917 -6.71 36.53 -7.67
CA THR A 917 -7.69 36.01 -6.71
C THR A 917 -9.08 36.55 -7.07
N GLN A 918 -10.06 35.64 -7.14
CA GLN A 918 -11.43 35.93 -7.54
C GLN A 918 -12.38 35.68 -6.35
N PRO A 919 -13.45 36.48 -6.19
CA PRO A 919 -14.47 36.20 -5.18
C PRO A 919 -15.16 34.86 -5.44
N ALA A 920 -15.89 34.32 -4.46
CA ALA A 920 -16.71 33.14 -4.65
C ALA A 920 -17.64 33.27 -5.87
N LEU A 921 -17.84 32.17 -6.61
CA LEU A 921 -18.85 32.15 -7.65
C LEU A 921 -20.24 32.30 -7.02
N PRO A 922 -21.19 32.96 -7.70
CA PRO A 922 -22.57 33.05 -7.24
C PRO A 922 -23.12 31.67 -6.90
N GLU A 923 -23.98 31.60 -5.88
CA GLU A 923 -24.72 30.38 -5.60
C GLU A 923 -25.56 30.01 -6.84
N PRO A 924 -25.62 28.72 -7.22
CA PRO A 924 -26.53 28.28 -8.26
C PRO A 924 -27.95 28.71 -7.89
N ALA A 925 -28.71 29.27 -8.85
CA ALA A 925 -30.12 29.56 -8.62
C ALA A 925 -30.81 28.30 -8.10
N SER A 926 -31.53 28.40 -6.97
CA SER A 926 -32.24 27.25 -6.39
C SER A 926 -33.18 26.66 -7.43
N LYS A 927 -32.93 25.42 -7.83
CA LYS A 927 -33.81 24.68 -8.74
C LYS A 927 -34.97 24.03 -8.00
#